data_AF-A0A929VSR9-F1
#
_entry.id   AF-A0A929VSR9-F1
#
_cell.length_a   1.000
_cell.length_b   1.000
_cell.length_c   1.000
_cell.angle_alpha   90.00
_cell.angle_beta   90.00
_cell.angle_gamma   90.00
#
_symmetry.space_group_name_H-M   'P 1'
#
loop_
_entity.id
_entity.type
_entity.pdbx_description
1 polymer ?
#
loop_
_entity_poly.entity_id
_entity_poly.type
_entity_poly.pdbx_seq_one_letter_code
_entity_poly.pdbx_strand_id
1 'polypeptide(L)'
;MKKVLYYICISVALYTFISCSNEQDFYSGPKGNTKISVSIDNHITRVSVDHLGKTVWSKGDEISVYTTRNRFQTFTLDGNGGNKTGLFTGYLDPDEEIVDYAVYPAGNHKISNGELQVNMPKQYEFKSGDALMPLVAHMNRAATSLSFEHVSGLLSCTIQNVPSTAKGLMLVTDKKLVTGDFKLSNQVISAQNTGGKDTVRLSLKEEPKSQMTFNIPLPTGTYDKLSIVLTNADGNPISTTLKSSTIANTITAGSVLQLPSYKILGPEFYVKVDGTGDGSSWDDAMSGERFREMVNSKAFSKGDIIYMAAGTYYTGTTANVNNQNALTDHMKFCTGITVYGGFPANSTGKTHTISYPSAHETIFSGDLNHNGTPDEGDCHLIHVEMIGNQTITFNGVTFKDGFIGNTLSDQLRPGVYVSGDGTDVHFNYCKILNNVSKINGSNAAGGAAIGIWRGNVTLYRCEVSGNKSHDRGGAIRLISNSPKLLIDQCLFHNNSTEWDWGGCIQGSTTTGSIVINNSTFYENTTGNGGGAINGSSAMYISNSTFVNNSCNSDPQDFRTEGSEKHYSINSIIVGSRNQVTGNKANIYVNNNSFTSQGYTVYGTKGGAGTFKAGNGDITGRYTEDIFGTPSLTNQGGTTSVLKPLNKINGASLSELNEFKLKFKDIIPETFDLTIDQRGKKRQATTSVGAYEFD
;
A
#
# COMPACT_ATOMS: atom_id res chain seq x y z
N MET A 1 -1.64 -31.98 76.99
CA MET A 1 -3.12 -32.03 77.02
C MET A 1 -3.58 -33.23 76.22
N LYS A 2 -4.40 -34.09 76.85
CA LYS A 2 -5.40 -35.09 76.35
C LYS A 2 -5.55 -35.24 74.82
N LYS A 3 -5.85 -36.36 74.17
CA LYS A 3 -6.16 -37.80 74.46
C LYS A 3 -6.28 -38.45 73.04
N VAL A 4 -5.68 -39.62 72.75
CA VAL A 4 -6.29 -40.97 72.63
C VAL A 4 -7.23 -41.20 71.42
N LEU A 5 -6.88 -42.14 70.51
CA LEU A 5 -7.64 -43.33 69.96
C LEU A 5 -6.89 -43.88 68.70
N TYR A 6 -6.11 -44.98 68.70
CA TYR A 6 -6.38 -46.44 68.64
C TYR A 6 -7.20 -47.00 67.45
N TYR A 7 -6.61 -47.91 66.66
CA TYR A 7 -7.08 -49.24 66.15
C TYR A 7 -6.01 -49.80 65.15
N ILE A 8 -5.06 -50.67 65.54
CA ILE A 8 -5.03 -52.16 65.60
C ILE A 8 -5.28 -52.90 64.26
N CYS A 9 -4.16 -53.46 63.75
CA CYS A 9 -3.86 -54.78 63.16
C CYS A 9 -4.91 -55.59 62.36
N ILE A 10 -4.46 -56.24 61.26
CA ILE A 10 -4.10 -57.67 61.21
C ILE A 10 -3.51 -58.04 59.83
N SER A 11 -2.35 -58.67 59.88
CA SER A 11 -1.65 -59.39 58.81
C SER A 11 -2.19 -60.81 58.64
N VAL A 12 -2.35 -61.29 57.41
CA VAL A 12 -2.40 -62.73 57.11
C VAL A 12 -1.56 -63.01 55.87
N ALA A 13 -0.44 -63.71 56.10
CA ALA A 13 0.33 -64.41 55.09
C ALA A 13 -0.24 -65.82 54.96
N LEU A 14 -0.39 -66.33 53.74
CA LEU A 14 -0.58 -67.75 53.48
C LEU A 14 0.46 -68.23 52.46
N TYR A 15 1.35 -69.09 52.91
CA TYR A 15 2.22 -69.95 52.11
C TYR A 15 1.47 -71.25 51.80
N THR A 16 1.52 -71.74 50.57
CA THR A 16 1.51 -73.17 50.27
C THR A 16 2.37 -73.49 49.04
N PHE A 17 3.01 -74.64 49.12
CA PHE A 17 4.21 -75.12 48.46
C PHE A 17 3.94 -76.02 47.23
N ILE A 18 4.95 -76.10 46.35
CA ILE A 18 5.45 -77.24 45.53
C ILE A 18 4.64 -77.69 44.30
N SER A 19 5.25 -77.55 43.12
CA SER A 19 5.68 -78.71 42.30
C SER A 19 6.77 -78.31 41.30
N CYS A 20 7.87 -79.04 41.30
CA CYS A 20 8.96 -78.98 40.32
C CYS A 20 8.55 -79.64 39.00
N SER A 21 9.02 -79.11 37.87
CA SER A 21 9.77 -79.89 36.88
C SER A 21 10.38 -78.95 35.83
N ASN A 22 11.70 -79.06 35.65
CA ASN A 22 12.42 -78.52 34.51
C ASN A 22 11.89 -79.16 33.23
N GLU A 23 11.62 -78.35 32.20
CA GLU A 23 12.14 -78.57 30.86
C GLU A 23 11.98 -77.28 30.04
N GLN A 24 13.07 -76.95 29.34
CA GLN A 24 13.29 -75.69 28.65
C GLN A 24 12.82 -75.87 27.21
N ASP A 25 11.53 -75.61 26.96
CA ASP A 25 11.02 -75.47 25.60
C ASP A 25 10.95 -73.98 25.22
N PHE A 26 11.70 -73.64 24.17
CA PHE A 26 11.63 -72.36 23.46
C PHE A 26 10.23 -72.21 22.85
N TYR A 27 9.32 -71.55 23.58
CA TYR A 27 8.10 -70.99 23.01
C TYR A 27 8.17 -69.47 23.06
N SER A 28 8.48 -68.86 21.92
CA SER A 28 8.19 -67.44 21.65
C SER A 28 6.67 -67.26 21.61
N GLY A 29 6.06 -66.94 22.75
CA GLY A 29 4.69 -66.42 22.81
C GLY A 29 4.56 -65.09 22.04
N PRO A 30 3.34 -64.67 21.66
CA PRO A 30 3.13 -63.72 20.57
C PRO A 30 3.53 -62.30 21.00
N LYS A 31 4.35 -61.59 20.20
CA LYS A 31 4.32 -60.12 20.27
C LYS A 31 3.01 -59.66 19.65
N GLY A 32 2.17 -59.05 20.49
CA GLY A 32 0.98 -58.29 20.12
C GLY A 32 1.26 -56.79 20.28
N ASN A 33 0.28 -56.04 20.81
CA ASN A 33 0.47 -54.64 21.19
C ASN A 33 1.70 -54.49 22.11
N THR A 34 2.77 -53.91 21.56
CA THR A 34 4.05 -53.67 22.22
C THR A 34 4.02 -52.29 22.85
N LYS A 35 4.50 -52.20 24.09
CA LYS A 35 4.57 -50.95 24.85
C LYS A 35 6.02 -50.55 25.05
N ILE A 36 6.33 -49.30 24.77
CA ILE A 36 7.68 -48.73 24.92
C ILE A 36 7.61 -47.47 25.76
N SER A 37 8.54 -47.32 26.71
CA SER A 37 8.67 -46.07 27.46
C SER A 37 9.48 -45.08 26.63
N VAL A 38 8.97 -43.87 26.46
CA VAL A 38 9.58 -42.86 25.60
C VAL A 38 9.82 -41.60 26.41
N SER A 39 11.05 -41.08 26.37
CA SER A 39 11.47 -39.86 27.06
C SER A 39 11.99 -38.81 26.07
N ILE A 40 11.78 -37.53 26.39
CA ILE A 40 12.40 -36.40 25.69
C ILE A 40 13.59 -35.94 26.54
N ASP A 41 14.77 -35.80 25.92
CA ASP A 41 15.99 -35.44 26.64
C ASP A 41 15.92 -34.07 27.35
N ASN A 42 16.77 -33.87 28.34
CA ASN A 42 16.70 -32.82 29.35
C ASN A 42 17.31 -31.48 28.93
N HIS A 43 17.51 -31.26 27.62
CA HIS A 43 17.96 -29.98 27.11
C HIS A 43 17.02 -28.84 27.56
N ILE A 44 17.62 -27.68 27.85
CA ILE A 44 16.97 -26.48 28.39
C ILE A 44 16.05 -25.78 27.37
N THR A 45 15.98 -26.26 26.13
CA THR A 45 15.23 -25.65 25.02
C THR A 45 14.23 -26.67 24.42
N ARG A 46 12.99 -26.21 24.14
CA ARG A 46 11.72 -26.98 24.17
C ARG A 46 11.12 -27.23 22.77
N VAL A 47 10.30 -28.29 22.62
CA VAL A 47 9.50 -28.54 21.40
C VAL A 47 8.02 -28.79 21.62
N SER A 48 7.57 -29.88 22.26
CA SER A 48 6.13 -30.13 22.40
C SER A 48 5.63 -29.40 23.64
N VAL A 49 4.90 -28.30 23.48
CA VAL A 49 4.48 -27.47 24.60
C VAL A 49 3.03 -27.73 24.96
N ASP A 50 2.79 -28.08 26.23
CA ASP A 50 1.42 -28.00 26.77
C ASP A 50 0.97 -26.53 26.88
N HIS A 51 -0.27 -26.33 27.31
CA HIS A 51 -0.84 -25.02 27.56
C HIS A 51 -0.08 -24.17 28.61
N LEU A 52 0.91 -24.74 29.31
CA LEU A 52 1.79 -24.07 30.27
C LEU A 52 3.22 -23.87 29.72
N GLY A 53 3.45 -24.20 28.45
CA GLY A 53 4.74 -24.07 27.79
C GLY A 53 5.74 -25.17 28.14
N LYS A 54 5.36 -26.24 28.85
CA LYS A 54 6.29 -27.30 29.28
C LYS A 54 6.48 -28.35 28.19
N THR A 55 7.72 -28.82 28.01
CA THR A 55 8.05 -29.92 27.09
C THR A 55 7.40 -31.21 27.55
N VAL A 56 6.38 -31.71 26.84
CA VAL A 56 5.63 -32.92 27.22
C VAL A 56 5.08 -33.64 26.00
N TRP A 57 4.89 -34.95 26.10
CA TRP A 57 4.04 -35.68 25.16
C TRP A 57 2.58 -35.26 25.34
N SER A 58 1.82 -35.18 24.27
CA SER A 58 0.40 -34.81 24.22
C SER A 58 -0.46 -35.96 23.73
N LYS A 59 -1.72 -35.99 24.17
CA LYS A 59 -2.68 -37.00 23.73
C LYS A 59 -2.71 -37.14 22.21
N GLY A 60 -2.52 -38.37 21.73
CA GLY A 60 -2.55 -38.67 20.30
C GLY A 60 -1.23 -38.40 19.58
N ASP A 61 -0.15 -38.03 20.29
CA ASP A 61 1.18 -38.02 19.70
C ASP A 61 1.54 -39.42 19.18
N GLU A 62 2.14 -39.45 18.00
CA GLU A 62 2.58 -40.66 17.33
C GLU A 62 4.06 -40.56 16.98
N ILE A 63 4.77 -41.68 17.11
CA ILE A 63 6.17 -41.83 16.68
C ILE A 63 6.30 -42.94 15.64
N SER A 64 7.21 -42.75 14.69
CA SER A 64 7.61 -43.75 13.70
C SER A 64 8.83 -44.50 14.20
N VAL A 65 8.71 -45.81 14.38
CA VAL A 65 9.74 -46.67 14.95
C VAL A 65 10.26 -47.62 13.87
N TYR A 66 11.56 -47.62 13.59
CA TYR A 66 12.15 -48.47 12.55
C TYR A 66 12.36 -49.91 13.06
N THR A 67 12.12 -50.91 12.20
CA THR A 67 12.09 -52.31 12.61
C THR A 67 13.00 -53.22 11.76
N THR A 68 13.26 -54.43 12.27
CA THR A 68 13.99 -55.49 11.56
C THR A 68 13.38 -55.90 10.22
N ARG A 69 12.11 -55.51 9.95
CA ARG A 69 11.43 -55.73 8.66
C ARG A 69 11.65 -54.59 7.67
N ASN A 70 12.59 -53.69 7.92
CA ASN A 70 12.94 -52.54 7.08
C ASN A 70 11.75 -51.59 6.81
N ARG A 71 10.94 -51.35 7.84
CA ARG A 71 9.78 -50.45 7.77
C ARG A 71 9.68 -49.59 9.02
N PHE A 72 8.98 -48.46 8.90
CA PHE A 72 8.55 -47.69 10.05
C PHE A 72 7.17 -48.16 10.51
N GLN A 73 7.05 -48.41 11.80
CA GLN A 73 5.80 -48.76 12.47
C GLN A 73 5.38 -47.61 13.38
N THR A 74 4.11 -47.22 13.30
CA THR A 74 3.56 -46.17 14.15
C THR A 74 3.25 -46.71 15.54
N PHE A 75 3.69 -45.97 16.56
CA PHE A 75 3.31 -46.15 17.95
C PHE A 75 2.63 -44.88 18.44
N THR A 76 1.52 -45.02 19.15
CA THR A 76 0.71 -43.90 19.64
C THR A 76 0.83 -43.79 21.16
N LEU A 77 0.87 -42.56 21.68
CA LEU A 77 0.92 -42.31 23.12
C LEU A 77 -0.31 -42.89 23.83
N ASP A 78 -0.07 -43.67 24.88
CA ASP A 78 -1.11 -44.12 25.82
C ASP A 78 -1.53 -42.96 26.73
N GLY A 79 -2.84 -42.73 26.82
CA GLY A 79 -3.42 -41.76 27.74
C GLY A 79 -3.40 -40.32 27.24
N ASN A 80 -3.35 -39.36 28.16
CA ASN A 80 -3.54 -37.93 27.83
C ASN A 80 -2.21 -37.14 27.68
N GLY A 81 -1.06 -37.76 27.94
CA GLY A 81 0.23 -37.07 27.98
C GLY A 81 0.41 -36.17 29.22
N GLY A 82 1.15 -35.07 29.06
CA GLY A 82 1.44 -34.08 30.11
C GLY A 82 2.78 -34.26 30.84
N ASN A 83 3.61 -35.22 30.40
CA ASN A 83 4.94 -35.47 30.96
C ASN A 83 6.00 -35.61 29.85
N LYS A 84 7.27 -35.39 30.20
CA LYS A 84 8.43 -35.67 29.33
C LYS A 84 8.61 -37.16 29.02
N THR A 85 7.99 -38.03 29.83
CA THR A 85 7.98 -39.47 29.68
C THR A 85 6.57 -39.95 29.38
N GLY A 86 6.42 -40.79 28.36
CA GLY A 86 5.14 -41.38 27.95
C GLY A 86 5.31 -42.87 27.67
N LEU A 87 4.21 -43.62 27.77
CA LEU A 87 4.17 -45.00 27.30
C LEU A 87 3.50 -45.00 25.94
N PHE A 88 4.14 -45.58 24.93
CA PHE A 88 3.60 -45.63 23.58
C PHE A 88 3.28 -47.08 23.20
N THR A 89 2.12 -47.29 22.61
CA THR A 89 1.66 -48.61 22.15
C THR A 89 1.64 -48.67 20.63
N GLY A 90 2.20 -49.74 20.08
CA GLY A 90 2.17 -50.04 18.65
C GLY A 90 2.17 -51.54 18.43
N TYR A 91 1.76 -51.98 17.25
CA TYR A 91 1.74 -53.41 16.89
C TYR A 91 3.08 -53.80 16.26
N LEU A 92 3.71 -54.86 16.76
CA LEU A 92 4.85 -55.53 16.12
C LEU A 92 4.52 -57.00 15.92
N ASP A 93 4.98 -57.56 14.81
CA ASP A 93 4.87 -59.00 14.58
C ASP A 93 5.71 -59.81 15.60
N PRO A 94 5.38 -61.10 15.87
CA PRO A 94 6.05 -61.92 16.89
C PRO A 94 7.58 -61.96 16.84
N ASP A 95 8.17 -61.86 15.65
CA ASP A 95 9.61 -61.87 15.37
C ASP A 95 10.19 -60.48 15.03
N GLU A 96 9.35 -59.44 15.03
CA GLU A 96 9.77 -58.08 14.68
C GLU A 96 10.36 -57.37 15.91
N GLU A 97 11.51 -56.72 15.70
CA GLU A 97 12.20 -55.95 16.73
C GLU A 97 12.40 -54.52 16.26
N ILE A 98 12.42 -53.60 17.21
CA ILE A 98 12.77 -52.21 16.96
C ILE A 98 14.29 -52.11 16.82
N VAL A 99 14.76 -51.40 15.78
CA VAL A 99 16.17 -51.21 15.48
C VAL A 99 16.46 -49.79 15.03
N ASP A 100 17.70 -49.37 15.26
CA ASP A 100 18.37 -48.17 14.73
C ASP A 100 17.77 -46.80 15.12
N TYR A 101 16.51 -46.53 14.78
CA TYR A 101 15.91 -45.20 14.86
C TYR A 101 14.44 -45.20 15.29
N ALA A 102 14.04 -44.15 16.01
CA ALA A 102 12.65 -43.72 16.10
C ALA A 102 12.55 -42.20 15.86
N VAL A 103 11.45 -41.75 15.26
CA VAL A 103 11.24 -40.36 14.83
C VAL A 103 9.88 -39.85 15.28
N TYR A 104 9.85 -38.62 15.80
CA TYR A 104 8.63 -37.85 16.03
C TYR A 104 8.64 -36.61 15.11
N PRO A 105 7.48 -36.10 14.66
CA PRO A 105 6.19 -36.80 14.65
C PRO A 105 6.24 -38.01 13.72
N ALA A 106 5.32 -38.96 13.87
CA ALA A 106 5.20 -40.06 12.93
C ALA A 106 4.96 -39.55 11.51
N GLY A 107 5.56 -40.21 10.52
CA GLY A 107 5.51 -39.75 9.14
C GLY A 107 6.28 -40.64 8.16
N ASN A 108 6.39 -40.13 6.93
CA ASN A 108 7.01 -40.84 5.80
C ASN A 108 8.54 -40.72 5.80
N HIS A 109 9.17 -41.01 6.93
CA HIS A 109 10.63 -41.06 7.06
C HIS A 109 11.20 -42.26 6.28
N LYS A 110 12.48 -42.20 5.91
CA LYS A 110 13.11 -43.24 5.09
C LYS A 110 14.48 -43.61 5.62
N ILE A 111 14.87 -44.86 5.37
CA ILE A 111 16.27 -45.27 5.43
C ILE A 111 16.79 -45.35 4.00
N SER A 112 17.91 -44.69 3.72
CA SER A 112 18.56 -44.72 2.41
C SER A 112 20.07 -44.81 2.60
N ASN A 113 20.69 -45.79 1.95
CA ASN A 113 22.11 -46.11 2.14
C ASN A 113 22.50 -46.34 3.62
N GLY A 114 21.58 -46.89 4.42
CA GLY A 114 21.79 -47.17 5.85
C GLY A 114 21.66 -45.94 6.77
N GLU A 115 21.35 -44.76 6.23
CA GLU A 115 21.18 -43.53 7.00
C GLU A 115 19.71 -43.13 7.10
N LEU A 116 19.31 -42.60 8.27
CA LEU A 116 17.99 -42.00 8.46
C LEU A 116 17.86 -40.71 7.65
N GLN A 117 16.78 -40.62 6.88
CA GLN A 117 16.29 -39.40 6.27
C GLN A 117 14.97 -38.98 6.94
N VAL A 118 15.03 -37.88 7.69
CA VAL A 118 13.88 -37.28 8.37
C VAL A 118 13.09 -36.46 7.35
N ASN A 119 11.89 -36.92 7.01
CA ASN A 119 10.97 -36.14 6.20
C ASN A 119 10.41 -34.94 6.97
N MET A 120 10.57 -33.75 6.39
CA MET A 120 9.92 -32.50 6.79
C MET A 120 8.84 -32.17 5.75
N PRO A 121 7.54 -32.32 6.05
CA PRO A 121 6.49 -32.13 5.05
C PRO A 121 6.40 -30.68 4.57
N LYS A 122 5.84 -30.53 3.36
CA LYS A 122 5.57 -29.20 2.77
C LYS A 122 4.44 -28.45 3.46
N GLN A 123 3.55 -29.19 4.11
CA GLN A 123 2.38 -28.67 4.80
C GLN A 123 2.18 -29.43 6.13
N TYR A 124 1.87 -28.68 7.19
CA TYR A 124 1.48 -29.19 8.49
C TYR A 124 0.04 -28.77 8.79
N GLU A 125 -0.73 -29.66 9.41
CA GLU A 125 -2.01 -29.30 10.03
C GLU A 125 -1.73 -28.69 11.41
N PHE A 126 -2.36 -27.55 11.73
CA PHE A 126 -1.87 -26.68 12.80
C PHE A 126 -3.01 -26.05 13.62
N LYS A 127 -2.88 -26.04 14.95
CA LYS A 127 -3.64 -25.21 15.90
C LYS A 127 -2.70 -24.24 16.60
N SER A 128 -3.22 -23.12 17.08
CA SER A 128 -2.38 -22.12 17.76
C SER A 128 -1.63 -22.72 18.95
N GLY A 129 -0.30 -22.60 18.93
CA GLY A 129 0.58 -23.14 19.96
C GLY A 129 1.10 -24.55 19.68
N ASP A 130 0.59 -25.25 18.67
CA ASP A 130 1.15 -26.55 18.24
C ASP A 130 2.64 -26.39 17.91
N ALA A 131 3.42 -27.44 18.14
CA ALA A 131 4.83 -27.47 17.85
C ALA A 131 5.24 -28.87 17.41
N LEU A 132 5.53 -29.01 16.11
CA LEU A 132 5.74 -30.30 15.42
C LEU A 132 7.21 -30.50 15.06
N MET A 133 8.13 -30.14 15.96
CA MET A 133 9.55 -30.20 15.63
C MET A 133 10.07 -31.64 15.69
N PRO A 134 10.83 -32.07 14.67
CA PRO A 134 11.36 -33.41 14.65
C PRO A 134 12.25 -33.76 15.85
N LEU A 135 11.98 -34.91 16.43
CA LEU A 135 12.83 -35.56 17.42
C LEU A 135 13.31 -36.90 16.85
N VAL A 136 14.55 -37.30 17.17
CA VAL A 136 15.08 -38.62 16.81
C VAL A 136 15.64 -39.30 18.05
N ALA A 137 15.34 -40.59 18.21
CA ALA A 137 16.01 -41.47 19.15
C ALA A 137 16.89 -42.46 18.39
N HIS A 138 18.15 -42.60 18.81
CA HIS A 138 19.06 -43.63 18.33
C HIS A 138 19.02 -44.87 19.24
N MET A 139 19.13 -46.05 18.64
CA MET A 139 18.82 -47.32 19.30
C MET A 139 19.90 -48.39 19.12
N ASN A 140 20.10 -49.18 20.18
CA ASN A 140 20.76 -50.49 20.13
C ASN A 140 19.69 -51.60 20.26
N ARG A 141 19.90 -52.78 19.66
CA ARG A 141 18.89 -53.86 19.56
C ARG A 141 18.22 -54.21 20.91
N ALA A 142 16.90 -54.45 20.86
CA ALA A 142 16.03 -54.85 21.99
C ALA A 142 15.76 -53.79 23.08
N ALA A 143 15.73 -52.50 22.74
CA ALA A 143 15.44 -51.47 23.74
C ALA A 143 13.98 -51.50 24.25
N THR A 144 13.82 -51.34 25.56
CA THR A 144 12.53 -51.19 26.25
C THR A 144 12.20 -49.72 26.55
N SER A 145 13.13 -48.81 26.28
CA SER A 145 12.97 -47.36 26.44
C SER A 145 13.67 -46.57 25.33
N LEU A 146 13.04 -45.47 24.88
CA LEU A 146 13.59 -44.52 23.93
C LEU A 146 13.92 -43.19 24.61
N SER A 147 15.04 -42.58 24.22
CA SER A 147 15.35 -41.19 24.55
C SER A 147 15.49 -40.38 23.27
N PHE A 148 14.62 -39.39 23.12
CA PHE A 148 14.50 -38.55 21.94
C PHE A 148 15.29 -37.26 22.12
N GLU A 149 16.09 -36.96 21.10
CA GLU A 149 16.87 -35.73 20.99
C GLU A 149 16.32 -34.83 19.88
N HIS A 150 16.56 -33.53 20.03
CA HIS A 150 16.15 -32.53 19.07
C HIS A 150 17.11 -32.48 17.87
N VAL A 151 16.61 -32.70 16.66
CA VAL A 151 17.45 -32.69 15.45
C VAL A 151 17.31 -31.41 14.61
N SER A 152 16.39 -30.52 14.97
CA SER A 152 16.06 -29.28 14.25
C SER A 152 15.73 -28.15 15.22
N GLY A 153 15.35 -26.97 14.76
CA GLY A 153 14.89 -25.87 15.65
C GLY A 153 13.50 -25.37 15.28
N LEU A 154 12.96 -24.48 16.10
CA LEU A 154 11.65 -23.86 15.91
C LEU A 154 11.78 -22.36 15.67
N LEU A 155 11.00 -21.86 14.72
CA LEU A 155 10.69 -20.45 14.59
C LEU A 155 9.32 -20.18 15.24
N SER A 156 9.26 -19.35 16.27
CA SER A 156 7.98 -19.00 16.92
C SER A 156 7.56 -17.58 16.56
N CYS A 157 6.30 -17.41 16.19
CA CYS A 157 5.72 -16.14 15.75
C CYS A 157 4.31 -15.97 16.32
N THR A 158 4.04 -14.87 17.01
CA THR A 158 2.69 -14.52 17.46
C THR A 158 2.08 -13.49 16.52
N ILE A 159 0.86 -13.74 16.05
CA ILE A 159 0.09 -12.83 15.21
C ILE A 159 -1.20 -12.45 15.94
N GLN A 160 -1.42 -11.15 16.10
CA GLN A 160 -2.62 -10.53 16.65
C GLN A 160 -3.55 -10.09 15.53
N ASN A 161 -4.85 -10.04 15.80
CA ASN A 161 -5.94 -9.71 14.89
C ASN A 161 -5.96 -10.57 13.62
N VAL A 162 -5.73 -11.89 13.74
CA VAL A 162 -5.77 -12.79 12.58
C VAL A 162 -7.16 -12.70 11.92
N PRO A 163 -7.25 -12.32 10.63
CA PRO A 163 -8.52 -12.20 9.93
C PRO A 163 -9.26 -13.53 9.88
N SER A 164 -10.60 -13.49 9.95
CA SER A 164 -11.43 -14.70 9.80
C SER A 164 -11.28 -15.38 8.44
N THR A 165 -10.79 -14.65 7.42
CA THR A 165 -10.46 -15.17 6.10
C THR A 165 -9.17 -15.97 6.06
N ALA A 166 -8.31 -15.86 7.08
CA ALA A 166 -7.09 -16.65 7.18
C ALA A 166 -7.43 -18.13 7.43
N LYS A 167 -6.86 -19.00 6.61
CA LYS A 167 -6.97 -20.47 6.75
C LYS A 167 -5.60 -21.14 6.88
N GLY A 168 -4.52 -20.37 6.85
CA GLY A 168 -3.17 -20.88 7.05
C GLY A 168 -2.13 -19.79 7.20
N LEU A 169 -0.88 -20.23 7.32
CA LEU A 169 0.33 -19.42 7.29
C LEU A 169 1.35 -20.06 6.38
N MET A 170 2.10 -19.25 5.66
CA MET A 170 3.24 -19.66 4.83
C MET A 170 4.50 -18.95 5.30
N LEU A 171 5.53 -19.74 5.57
CA LEU A 171 6.91 -19.28 5.73
C LEU A 171 7.64 -19.43 4.40
N VAL A 172 8.35 -18.40 3.97
CA VAL A 172 9.23 -18.39 2.80
C VAL A 172 10.64 -18.05 3.26
N THR A 173 11.64 -18.79 2.78
CA THR A 173 13.05 -18.59 3.15
C THR A 173 13.86 -18.04 1.96
N ASP A 174 15.14 -17.76 2.19
CA ASP A 174 16.16 -17.30 1.23
C ASP A 174 16.58 -18.38 0.22
N LYS A 175 15.62 -19.10 -0.35
CA LYS A 175 15.81 -20.27 -1.25
C LYS A 175 16.47 -21.48 -0.60
N LYS A 176 16.68 -21.46 0.73
CA LYS A 176 17.12 -22.64 1.47
C LYS A 176 16.01 -23.67 1.47
N LEU A 177 16.30 -24.87 1.00
CA LEU A 177 15.31 -25.94 0.95
C LEU A 177 15.06 -26.46 2.37
N VAL A 178 13.88 -26.17 2.91
CA VAL A 178 13.46 -26.41 4.31
C VAL A 178 12.44 -27.53 4.47
N THR A 179 11.98 -28.11 3.36
CA THR A 179 11.09 -29.28 3.32
C THR A 179 11.73 -30.44 2.56
N GLY A 180 11.20 -31.64 2.72
CA GLY A 180 11.65 -32.86 2.04
C GLY A 180 12.42 -33.78 2.98
N ASP A 181 13.13 -34.75 2.40
CA ASP A 181 13.88 -35.76 3.15
C ASP A 181 15.27 -35.24 3.55
N PHE A 182 15.53 -35.01 4.84
CA PHE A 182 16.81 -34.51 5.35
C PHE A 182 17.66 -35.62 5.95
N LYS A 183 18.91 -35.72 5.53
CA LYS A 183 19.89 -36.59 6.18
C LYS A 183 20.21 -36.08 7.58
N LEU A 184 20.35 -37.00 8.52
CA LEU A 184 20.87 -36.72 9.85
C LEU A 184 22.40 -36.75 9.84
N SER A 185 23.06 -35.65 10.17
CA SER A 185 24.51 -35.56 10.32
C SER A 185 24.83 -34.97 11.69
N ASN A 186 25.68 -35.63 12.48
CA ASN A 186 25.97 -35.23 13.87
C ASN A 186 24.71 -34.95 14.70
N GLN A 187 23.70 -35.83 14.58
CA GLN A 187 22.40 -35.71 15.28
C GLN A 187 21.60 -34.43 14.94
N VAL A 188 21.90 -33.75 13.84
CA VAL A 188 21.11 -32.60 13.36
C VAL A 188 20.76 -32.73 11.88
N ILE A 189 19.61 -32.15 11.50
CA ILE A 189 19.27 -31.91 10.10
C ILE A 189 19.68 -30.49 9.71
N SER A 190 20.46 -30.35 8.65
CA SER A 190 20.91 -29.06 8.12
C SER A 190 20.17 -28.70 6.83
N ALA A 191 20.00 -27.42 6.55
CA ALA A 191 19.38 -26.92 5.32
C ALA A 191 20.25 -27.17 4.06
N GLN A 192 20.38 -28.43 3.61
CA GLN A 192 21.00 -28.85 2.35
C GLN A 192 20.34 -30.12 1.81
N ASN A 193 19.11 -29.98 1.29
CA ASN A 193 18.41 -31.05 0.59
C ASN A 193 18.46 -30.81 -0.93
N THR A 194 18.36 -31.86 -1.76
CA THR A 194 18.41 -31.78 -3.24
C THR A 194 17.04 -31.76 -3.91
N GLY A 195 15.92 -31.98 -3.18
CA GLY A 195 14.56 -32.08 -3.77
C GLY A 195 13.44 -31.29 -3.06
N GLY A 196 13.81 -30.42 -2.12
CA GLY A 196 12.88 -29.70 -1.24
C GLY A 196 12.20 -28.46 -1.83
N LYS A 197 11.51 -27.71 -0.97
CA LYS A 197 11.00 -26.35 -1.23
C LYS A 197 11.57 -25.40 -0.19
N ASP A 198 11.65 -24.13 -0.57
CA ASP A 198 12.02 -22.99 0.28
C ASP A 198 10.85 -22.43 1.09
N THR A 199 9.73 -23.16 1.12
CA THR A 199 8.48 -22.76 1.74
C THR A 199 7.92 -23.84 2.65
N VAL A 200 7.37 -23.43 3.79
CA VAL A 200 6.62 -24.30 4.72
C VAL A 200 5.21 -23.73 4.89
N ARG A 201 4.19 -24.59 4.79
CA ARG A 201 2.78 -24.20 4.98
C ARG A 201 2.22 -24.78 6.26
N LEU A 202 1.44 -23.98 6.99
CA LEU A 202 0.65 -24.38 8.14
C LEU A 202 -0.82 -24.19 7.80
N SER A 203 -1.62 -25.24 7.80
CA SER A 203 -3.06 -25.22 7.54
C SER A 203 -3.82 -25.20 8.86
N LEU A 204 -4.65 -24.19 9.10
CA LEU A 204 -5.35 -24.03 10.37
C LEU A 204 -6.45 -25.09 10.54
N LYS A 205 -6.40 -25.80 11.67
CA LYS A 205 -7.44 -26.75 12.14
C LYS A 205 -8.45 -26.11 13.09
N GLU A 206 -8.31 -24.82 13.37
CA GLU A 206 -9.23 -24.05 14.19
C GLU A 206 -9.54 -22.71 13.53
N GLU A 207 -10.69 -22.14 13.87
CA GLU A 207 -11.02 -20.80 13.38
C GLU A 207 -10.03 -19.76 13.91
N PRO A 208 -9.66 -18.75 13.09
CA PRO A 208 -8.76 -17.68 13.50
C PRO A 208 -9.22 -17.00 14.80
N LYS A 209 -8.26 -16.77 15.70
CA LYS A 209 -8.46 -16.05 16.97
C LYS A 209 -7.83 -14.67 16.90
N SER A 210 -8.23 -13.79 17.83
CA SER A 210 -7.62 -12.46 17.98
C SER A 210 -6.11 -12.51 18.25
N GLN A 211 -5.58 -13.63 18.73
CA GLN A 211 -4.16 -13.89 18.83
C GLN A 211 -3.88 -15.37 18.57
N MET A 212 -2.90 -15.65 17.72
CA MET A 212 -2.43 -17.01 17.44
C MET A 212 -0.90 -17.07 17.44
N THR A 213 -0.36 -18.15 17.97
CA THR A 213 1.09 -18.42 17.95
C THR A 213 1.39 -19.57 17.01
N PHE A 214 2.31 -19.33 16.08
CA PHE A 214 2.75 -20.26 15.06
C PHE A 214 4.18 -20.72 15.37
N ASN A 215 4.36 -22.02 15.62
CA ASN A 215 5.69 -22.62 15.80
C ASN A 215 6.01 -23.45 14.56
N ILE A 216 6.98 -23.00 13.77
CA ILE A 216 7.34 -23.59 12.48
C ILE A 216 8.65 -24.36 12.63
N PRO A 217 8.68 -25.68 12.40
CA PRO A 217 9.91 -26.44 12.44
C PRO A 217 10.80 -26.09 11.25
N LEU A 218 12.08 -25.87 11.51
CA LEU A 218 13.09 -25.54 10.52
C LEU A 218 14.36 -26.35 10.74
N PRO A 219 15.03 -26.82 9.67
CA PRO A 219 16.38 -27.37 9.78
C PRO A 219 17.34 -26.39 10.46
N THR A 220 18.41 -26.93 11.02
CA THR A 220 19.47 -26.08 11.57
C THR A 220 20.17 -25.30 10.47
N GLY A 221 20.52 -24.05 10.78
CA GLY A 221 21.20 -23.16 9.84
C GLY A 221 20.90 -21.69 10.10
N THR A 222 21.65 -20.84 9.42
CA THR A 222 21.42 -19.39 9.40
C THR A 222 20.57 -19.03 8.18
N TYR A 223 19.50 -18.28 8.35
CA TYR A 223 18.58 -17.86 7.30
C TYR A 223 18.66 -16.34 7.13
N ASP A 224 19.15 -15.88 5.98
CA ASP A 224 19.39 -14.46 5.74
C ASP A 224 18.07 -13.70 5.55
N LYS A 225 17.04 -14.39 5.05
CA LYS A 225 15.70 -13.86 4.87
C LYS A 225 14.63 -14.89 5.22
N LEU A 226 13.70 -14.50 6.09
CA LEU A 226 12.48 -15.21 6.44
C LEU A 226 11.29 -14.28 6.16
N SER A 227 10.31 -14.76 5.40
CA SER A 227 9.05 -14.05 5.14
C SER A 227 7.85 -14.84 5.64
N ILE A 228 6.98 -14.20 6.40
CA ILE A 228 5.76 -14.82 6.94
C ILE A 228 4.52 -14.18 6.31
N VAL A 229 3.59 -15.00 5.87
CA VAL A 229 2.38 -14.55 5.16
C VAL A 229 1.18 -15.38 5.61
N LEU A 230 0.03 -14.75 5.89
CA LEU A 230 -1.24 -15.47 6.09
C LEU A 230 -1.82 -15.92 4.75
N THR A 231 -2.42 -17.09 4.70
CA THR A 231 -2.98 -17.67 3.48
C THR A 231 -4.47 -17.96 3.60
N ASN A 232 -5.19 -17.86 2.48
CA ASN A 232 -6.58 -18.28 2.35
C ASN A 232 -6.68 -19.82 2.22
N ALA A 233 -7.90 -20.34 2.02
CA ALA A 233 -8.15 -21.77 1.85
C ALA A 233 -7.41 -22.41 0.67
N ASP A 234 -7.14 -21.64 -0.38
CA ASP A 234 -6.41 -22.09 -1.58
C ASP A 234 -4.88 -22.07 -1.37
N GLY A 235 -4.41 -21.63 -0.20
CA GLY A 235 -3.00 -21.42 0.07
C GLY A 235 -2.43 -20.14 -0.57
N ASN A 236 -3.27 -19.25 -1.08
CA ASN A 236 -2.86 -17.97 -1.62
C ASN A 236 -2.65 -16.94 -0.50
N PRO A 237 -1.60 -16.10 -0.57
CA PRO A 237 -1.44 -14.96 0.32
C PRO A 237 -2.69 -14.10 0.45
N ILE A 238 -3.11 -13.83 1.68
CA ILE A 238 -4.05 -12.76 2.01
C ILE A 238 -3.16 -11.54 2.21
N SER A 239 -3.20 -10.63 1.25
CA SER A 239 -2.18 -9.60 0.99
C SER A 239 -1.58 -8.92 2.23
N THR A 240 -0.30 -8.56 2.09
CA THR A 240 0.71 -8.12 3.07
C THR A 240 1.60 -9.25 3.61
N THR A 241 2.90 -9.13 3.34
CA THR A 241 3.92 -9.91 4.05
C THR A 241 4.03 -9.35 5.46
N LEU A 242 3.76 -10.18 6.47
CA LEU A 242 3.73 -9.76 7.87
C LEU A 242 5.11 -9.38 8.40
N LYS A 243 6.14 -9.98 7.81
CA LYS A 243 7.54 -9.61 7.99
C LYS A 243 8.40 -10.17 6.87
N SER A 244 9.45 -9.43 6.49
CA SER A 244 10.70 -9.99 5.97
C SER A 244 11.82 -9.66 6.96
N SER A 245 12.59 -10.65 7.42
CA SER A 245 13.79 -10.35 8.20
C SER A 245 14.84 -9.66 7.33
N THR A 246 15.52 -8.67 7.91
CA THR A 246 16.63 -7.91 7.29
C THR A 246 17.99 -8.26 7.88
N ILE A 247 18.00 -9.10 8.93
CA ILE A 247 19.20 -9.66 9.57
C ILE A 247 19.14 -11.19 9.53
N ALA A 248 20.30 -11.82 9.56
CA ALA A 248 20.46 -13.26 9.58
C ALA A 248 19.83 -13.89 10.84
N ASN A 249 19.10 -14.99 10.67
CA ASN A 249 18.34 -15.69 11.71
C ASN A 249 18.93 -17.08 11.89
N THR A 250 19.61 -17.34 13.00
CA THR A 250 20.23 -18.65 13.24
C THR A 250 19.28 -19.56 14.02
N ILE A 251 18.95 -20.69 13.41
CA ILE A 251 18.19 -21.78 14.01
C ILE A 251 19.15 -22.89 14.43
N THR A 252 19.15 -23.23 15.71
CA THR A 252 19.98 -24.30 16.29
C THR A 252 19.11 -25.47 16.74
N ALA A 253 19.68 -26.68 16.73
CA ALA A 253 18.98 -27.87 17.21
C ALA A 253 18.47 -27.67 18.64
N GLY A 254 17.20 -28.01 18.87
CA GLY A 254 16.53 -27.86 20.15
C GLY A 254 16.15 -26.43 20.53
N SER A 255 16.55 -25.41 19.78
CA SER A 255 16.29 -24.00 20.11
C SER A 255 14.98 -23.46 19.54
N VAL A 256 14.42 -22.45 20.20
CA VAL A 256 13.29 -21.65 19.69
C VAL A 256 13.79 -20.24 19.37
N LEU A 257 13.73 -19.85 18.11
CA LEU A 257 13.91 -18.47 17.70
C LEU A 257 12.57 -17.73 17.82
N GLN A 258 12.44 -16.91 18.85
CA GLN A 258 11.26 -16.09 19.07
C GLN A 258 11.30 -14.85 18.16
N LEU A 259 10.34 -14.74 17.25
CA LEU A 259 10.09 -13.50 16.52
C LEU A 259 9.21 -12.55 17.36
N PRO A 260 9.31 -11.22 17.15
CA PRO A 260 8.39 -10.27 17.77
C PRO A 260 6.94 -10.58 17.35
N SER A 261 5.99 -10.19 18.19
CA SER A 261 4.57 -10.28 17.85
C SER A 261 4.23 -9.32 16.70
N TYR A 262 3.41 -9.78 15.77
CA TYR A 262 2.86 -8.97 14.68
C TYR A 262 1.40 -8.70 14.95
N LYS A 263 0.92 -7.51 14.61
CA LYS A 263 -0.50 -7.18 14.66
C LYS A 263 -0.98 -6.89 13.24
N ILE A 264 -2.01 -7.60 12.81
CA ILE A 264 -2.71 -7.28 11.58
C ILE A 264 -3.51 -6.01 11.85
N LEU A 265 -3.20 -4.99 11.08
CA LEU A 265 -3.93 -3.73 11.10
C LEU A 265 -5.15 -3.90 10.19
N GLY A 266 -6.29 -3.35 10.62
CA GLY A 266 -7.50 -3.37 9.81
C GLY A 266 -7.33 -2.52 8.54
N PRO A 267 -8.35 -2.42 7.67
CA PRO A 267 -8.28 -1.59 6.47
C PRO A 267 -8.24 -0.08 6.78
N GLU A 268 -8.15 0.30 8.06
CA GLU A 268 -8.15 1.68 8.52
C GLU A 268 -6.89 1.94 9.33
N PHE A 269 -6.20 3.01 8.94
CA PHE A 269 -4.95 3.43 9.56
C PHE A 269 -5.05 4.88 10.00
N TYR A 270 -4.46 5.20 11.14
CA TYR A 270 -4.49 6.55 11.73
C TYR A 270 -3.07 7.07 11.88
N VAL A 271 -2.82 8.28 11.41
CA VAL A 271 -1.47 8.87 11.34
C VAL A 271 -1.44 10.23 12.03
N LYS A 272 -0.53 10.41 12.97
CA LYS A 272 -0.17 11.69 13.59
C LYS A 272 1.29 12.02 13.26
N VAL A 273 1.67 13.29 13.28
CA VAL A 273 3.06 13.69 13.00
C VAL A 273 4.01 12.96 13.96
N ASP A 274 3.68 12.98 15.24
CA ASP A 274 4.43 12.43 16.38
C ASP A 274 3.85 11.11 16.92
N GLY A 275 3.02 10.42 16.13
CA GLY A 275 2.43 9.15 16.54
C GLY A 275 3.48 8.08 16.83
N THR A 276 3.28 7.26 17.86
CA THR A 276 4.23 6.20 18.25
C THR A 276 3.63 4.80 18.16
N GLY A 277 2.36 4.69 17.80
CA GLY A 277 1.61 3.44 17.75
C GLY A 277 1.70 2.75 16.40
N ASP A 278 0.85 1.75 16.22
CA ASP A 278 0.79 0.93 15.02
C ASP A 278 -0.20 1.45 13.96
N GLY A 279 -0.93 2.52 14.28
CA GLY A 279 -1.94 3.13 13.43
C GLY A 279 -3.31 2.48 13.51
N SER A 280 -3.63 1.69 14.55
CA SER A 280 -4.94 1.03 14.67
C SER A 280 -6.07 1.90 15.23
N SER A 281 -5.75 3.07 15.78
CA SER A 281 -6.66 4.11 16.26
C SER A 281 -5.93 5.45 16.34
N TRP A 282 -6.62 6.56 16.60
CA TRP A 282 -5.98 7.85 16.87
C TRP A 282 -5.14 7.83 18.17
N ASP A 283 -5.49 6.99 19.14
CA ASP A 283 -4.75 6.84 20.40
C ASP A 283 -3.47 6.02 20.20
N ASP A 284 -3.50 5.09 19.24
CA ASP A 284 -2.36 4.28 18.78
C ASP A 284 -1.89 4.71 17.38
N ALA A 285 -1.97 6.01 17.05
CA ALA A 285 -1.65 6.48 15.70
C ALA A 285 -0.16 6.24 15.36
N MET A 286 0.14 5.86 14.11
CA MET A 286 1.51 5.75 13.64
C MET A 286 2.10 7.13 13.31
N SER A 287 3.44 7.25 13.31
CA SER A 287 4.13 8.47 12.88
C SER A 287 4.01 8.70 11.37
N GLY A 288 4.26 9.93 10.94
CA GLY A 288 4.45 10.26 9.53
C GLY A 288 5.59 9.48 8.87
N GLU A 289 6.69 9.26 9.60
CA GLU A 289 7.81 8.44 9.15
C GLU A 289 7.37 6.99 8.91
N ARG A 290 6.65 6.40 9.86
CA ARG A 290 6.15 5.04 9.73
C ARG A 290 5.18 4.90 8.56
N PHE A 291 4.33 5.90 8.34
CA PHE A 291 3.47 5.96 7.16
C PHE A 291 4.28 5.94 5.86
N ARG A 292 5.31 6.79 5.73
CA ARG A 292 6.22 6.81 4.57
C ARG A 292 6.90 5.46 4.35
N GLU A 293 7.40 4.83 5.42
CA GLU A 293 7.98 3.48 5.35
C GLU A 293 6.98 2.46 4.79
N MET A 294 5.74 2.47 5.29
CA MET A 294 4.69 1.54 4.85
C MET A 294 4.28 1.75 3.39
N VAL A 295 4.24 3.01 2.92
CA VAL A 295 4.05 3.33 1.50
C VAL A 295 5.16 2.69 0.67
N ASN A 296 6.42 2.95 1.04
CA ASN A 296 7.59 2.53 0.26
C ASN A 296 7.85 1.03 0.33
N SER A 297 7.52 0.37 1.44
CA SER A 297 7.60 -1.08 1.59
C SER A 297 6.39 -1.82 0.99
N LYS A 298 5.43 -1.10 0.41
CA LYS A 298 4.17 -1.67 -0.14
C LYS A 298 3.39 -2.46 0.91
N ALA A 299 3.35 -1.96 2.14
CA ALA A 299 2.67 -2.60 3.26
C ALA A 299 1.15 -2.41 3.24
N PHE A 300 0.63 -1.45 2.46
CA PHE A 300 -0.81 -1.26 2.32
C PHE A 300 -1.41 -2.18 1.25
N SER A 301 -2.67 -2.53 1.47
CA SER A 301 -3.54 -3.27 0.57
C SER A 301 -4.46 -2.34 -0.24
N LYS A 302 -4.91 -2.82 -1.40
CA LYS A 302 -5.87 -2.10 -2.23
C LYS A 302 -7.15 -1.85 -1.45
N GLY A 303 -7.58 -0.60 -1.36
CA GLY A 303 -8.79 -0.17 -0.65
C GLY A 303 -8.55 0.24 0.81
N ASP A 304 -7.33 0.16 1.33
CA ASP A 304 -7.02 0.67 2.66
C ASP A 304 -7.31 2.18 2.75
N ILE A 305 -7.73 2.60 3.94
CA ILE A 305 -8.13 3.97 4.27
C ILE A 305 -7.15 4.51 5.31
N ILE A 306 -6.58 5.68 5.02
CA ILE A 306 -5.63 6.38 5.88
C ILE A 306 -6.27 7.67 6.36
N TYR A 307 -6.43 7.81 7.67
CA TYR A 307 -6.88 9.04 8.32
C TYR A 307 -5.66 9.78 8.87
N MET A 308 -5.48 11.03 8.46
CA MET A 308 -4.31 11.82 8.81
C MET A 308 -4.71 13.07 9.61
N ALA A 309 -4.07 13.23 10.75
CA ALA A 309 -4.24 14.40 11.60
C ALA A 309 -3.57 15.65 10.97
N ALA A 310 -3.87 16.80 11.55
CA ALA A 310 -3.27 18.06 11.18
C ALA A 310 -1.78 18.04 11.48
N GLY A 311 -1.00 18.64 10.58
CA GLY A 311 0.45 18.77 10.74
C GLY A 311 1.21 18.53 9.44
N THR A 312 2.53 18.67 9.54
CA THR A 312 3.45 18.54 8.41
C THR A 312 4.11 17.17 8.40
N TYR A 313 3.97 16.48 7.27
CA TYR A 313 4.50 15.16 7.00
C TYR A 313 5.51 15.27 5.87
N TYR A 314 6.80 15.07 6.20
CA TYR A 314 7.87 15.14 5.21
C TYR A 314 7.92 13.89 4.35
N THR A 315 7.92 14.12 3.05
CA THR A 315 7.71 13.09 2.03
C THR A 315 8.98 12.31 1.69
N GLY A 316 10.15 12.88 1.96
CA GLY A 316 11.47 12.23 1.91
C GLY A 316 12.32 12.62 3.12
N THR A 317 13.58 12.18 3.15
CA THR A 317 14.57 12.54 4.18
C THR A 317 15.85 13.17 3.62
N THR A 318 15.98 13.21 2.30
CA THR A 318 17.16 13.65 1.57
C THR A 318 16.79 14.79 0.64
N ALA A 319 17.52 15.89 0.74
CA ALA A 319 17.42 17.02 -0.17
C ALA A 319 17.80 16.62 -1.61
N ASN A 320 17.20 17.26 -2.62
CA ASN A 320 17.41 16.95 -4.04
C ASN A 320 18.73 17.49 -4.63
N VAL A 321 19.76 17.70 -3.82
CA VAL A 321 21.09 18.16 -4.25
C VAL A 321 21.92 17.01 -4.83
N ASN A 322 21.94 16.87 -6.16
CA ASN A 322 22.85 16.01 -6.94
C ASN A 322 23.03 14.55 -6.43
N ASN A 323 22.10 14.04 -5.62
CA ASN A 323 22.22 12.77 -4.94
C ASN A 323 21.31 11.74 -5.59
N GLN A 324 21.87 10.64 -6.10
CA GLN A 324 21.08 9.53 -6.64
C GLN A 324 20.11 8.94 -5.59
N ASN A 325 20.41 9.06 -4.29
CA ASN A 325 19.53 8.58 -3.22
C ASN A 325 18.18 9.29 -3.20
N ALA A 326 18.11 10.54 -3.67
CA ALA A 326 16.86 11.28 -3.78
C ALA A 326 15.87 10.59 -4.73
N LEU A 327 16.34 9.85 -5.74
CA LEU A 327 15.47 9.06 -6.64
C LEU A 327 14.64 7.99 -5.93
N THR A 328 15.04 7.59 -4.72
CA THR A 328 14.36 6.54 -3.93
C THR A 328 13.82 7.04 -2.61
N ASP A 329 14.17 8.26 -2.20
CA ASP A 329 13.81 8.83 -0.90
C ASP A 329 12.64 9.82 -1.02
N HIS A 330 11.49 9.28 -1.40
CA HIS A 330 10.20 9.96 -1.46
C HIS A 330 9.08 8.93 -1.24
N MET A 331 7.83 9.37 -1.05
CA MET A 331 6.70 8.45 -0.99
C MET A 331 6.31 7.98 -2.40
N LYS A 332 6.53 6.70 -2.67
CA LYS A 332 6.12 6.05 -3.92
C LYS A 332 4.89 5.16 -3.73
N PHE A 333 3.75 5.62 -4.23
CA PHE A 333 2.48 4.89 -4.15
C PHE A 333 2.34 3.91 -5.32
N CYS A 334 2.26 2.62 -4.99
CA CYS A 334 2.02 1.52 -5.94
C CYS A 334 0.69 0.77 -5.71
N THR A 335 -0.06 1.16 -4.68
CA THR A 335 -1.30 0.53 -4.25
C THR A 335 -2.40 1.59 -4.14
N GLY A 336 -3.60 1.28 -4.64
CA GLY A 336 -4.74 2.19 -4.57
C GLY A 336 -5.32 2.25 -3.16
N ILE A 337 -5.04 3.33 -2.43
CA ILE A 337 -5.55 3.62 -1.09
C ILE A 337 -6.37 4.91 -1.09
N THR A 338 -7.11 5.17 -0.02
CA THR A 338 -7.79 6.46 0.20
C THR A 338 -7.18 7.19 1.39
N VAL A 339 -6.71 8.41 1.20
CA VAL A 339 -6.18 9.28 2.26
C VAL A 339 -7.20 10.36 2.57
N TYR A 340 -7.57 10.50 3.84
CA TYR A 340 -8.38 11.59 4.38
C TYR A 340 -7.51 12.44 5.30
N GLY A 341 -7.16 13.63 4.85
CA GLY A 341 -6.46 14.64 5.63
C GLY A 341 -7.41 15.64 6.27
N GLY A 342 -6.89 16.38 7.26
CA GLY A 342 -7.57 17.49 7.89
C GLY A 342 -8.30 17.14 9.18
N PHE A 343 -7.95 16.04 9.84
CA PHE A 343 -8.42 15.77 11.20
C PHE A 343 -7.67 16.65 12.21
N PRO A 344 -8.26 17.02 13.35
CA PRO A 344 -7.54 17.72 14.41
C PRO A 344 -6.27 16.96 14.86
N ALA A 345 -5.20 17.68 15.22
CA ALA A 345 -3.97 17.07 15.76
C ALA A 345 -4.24 16.21 17.02
N ASN A 346 -5.25 16.61 17.82
CA ASN A 346 -5.64 15.97 19.07
C ASN A 346 -6.81 14.97 18.93
N SER A 347 -7.09 14.45 17.73
CA SER A 347 -8.08 13.37 17.55
C SER A 347 -7.79 12.15 18.44
N THR A 348 -8.85 11.47 18.90
CA THR A 348 -8.80 10.30 19.80
C THR A 348 -9.74 9.19 19.31
N GLY A 349 -9.55 7.95 19.75
CA GLY A 349 -10.40 6.81 19.37
C GLY A 349 -10.39 6.53 17.87
N LYS A 350 -11.57 6.37 17.27
CA LYS A 350 -11.76 6.01 15.83
C LYS A 350 -12.70 6.95 15.09
N THR A 351 -12.71 8.24 15.44
CA THR A 351 -13.62 9.19 14.82
C THR A 351 -13.23 9.47 13.37
N HIS A 352 -14.21 9.39 12.45
CA HIS A 352 -14.06 9.66 11.02
C HIS A 352 -14.79 10.92 10.55
N THR A 353 -15.49 11.62 11.45
CA THR A 353 -16.31 12.78 11.09
C THR A 353 -15.43 13.98 10.75
N ILE A 354 -15.46 14.38 9.48
CA ILE A 354 -14.79 15.56 8.94
C ILE A 354 -15.68 16.20 7.87
N SER A 355 -15.56 17.51 7.68
CA SER A 355 -16.21 18.23 6.58
C SER A 355 -15.13 18.93 5.76
N TYR A 356 -15.34 19.00 4.45
CA TYR A 356 -14.43 19.67 3.54
C TYR A 356 -15.03 20.98 3.02
N PRO A 357 -14.22 22.05 2.88
CA PRO A 357 -12.80 22.13 3.24
C PRO A 357 -12.61 22.06 4.77
N SER A 358 -11.58 21.35 5.22
CA SER A 358 -11.29 21.22 6.65
C SER A 358 -10.67 22.50 7.20
N ALA A 359 -10.95 22.80 8.47
CA ALA A 359 -10.26 23.85 9.23
C ALA A 359 -8.86 23.44 9.69
N HIS A 360 -8.51 22.15 9.58
CA HIS A 360 -7.21 21.63 9.95
C HIS A 360 -6.47 21.18 8.69
N GLU A 361 -5.18 21.50 8.58
CA GLU A 361 -4.38 21.16 7.41
C GLU A 361 -3.49 19.94 7.68
N THR A 362 -3.63 18.90 6.86
CA THR A 362 -2.65 17.83 6.70
C THR A 362 -1.77 18.19 5.51
N ILE A 363 -0.46 18.29 5.74
CA ILE A 363 0.49 18.82 4.76
C ILE A 363 1.51 17.76 4.40
N PHE A 364 1.63 17.42 3.12
CA PHE A 364 2.75 16.71 2.54
C PHE A 364 3.75 17.75 2.03
N SER A 365 4.89 17.85 2.70
CA SER A 365 5.88 18.90 2.46
C SER A 365 7.22 18.37 1.99
N GLY A 366 7.89 19.17 1.16
CA GLY A 366 9.28 18.99 0.74
C GLY A 366 10.28 19.82 1.57
N ASP A 367 9.80 20.75 2.42
CA ASP A 367 10.59 21.73 3.19
C ASP A 367 11.42 21.07 4.31
N LEU A 368 12.48 20.37 3.94
CA LEU A 368 13.31 19.59 4.87
C LEU A 368 14.20 20.50 5.73
N ASN A 369 14.54 21.68 5.23
CA ASN A 369 15.37 22.64 5.96
C ASN A 369 14.54 23.58 6.86
N HIS A 370 13.20 23.52 6.78
CA HIS A 370 12.23 24.27 7.58
C HIS A 370 12.30 25.78 7.40
N ASN A 371 12.66 26.25 6.20
CA ASN A 371 12.76 27.68 5.91
C ASN A 371 11.50 28.24 5.19
N GLY A 372 10.53 27.37 4.87
CA GLY A 372 9.28 27.73 4.21
C GLY A 372 9.45 28.19 2.76
N THR A 373 10.61 27.96 2.15
CA THR A 373 10.98 28.39 0.80
C THR A 373 11.53 27.20 0.01
N PRO A 374 10.85 26.75 -1.05
CA PRO A 374 11.31 25.62 -1.85
C PRO A 374 12.68 25.90 -2.49
N ASP A 375 13.73 25.22 -2.01
CA ASP A 375 15.12 25.41 -2.43
C ASP A 375 15.98 24.13 -2.38
N GLU A 376 17.29 24.27 -2.59
CA GLU A 376 18.24 23.15 -2.68
C GLU A 376 18.31 22.28 -1.41
N GLY A 377 17.83 22.77 -0.26
CA GLY A 377 17.72 22.00 0.98
C GLY A 377 16.51 21.05 1.02
N ASP A 378 15.65 21.07 0.00
CA ASP A 378 14.34 20.43 0.05
C ASP A 378 14.23 19.19 -0.86
N CYS A 379 13.24 18.35 -0.56
CA CYS A 379 12.91 17.17 -1.36
C CYS A 379 11.74 17.44 -2.31
N HIS A 380 11.41 16.44 -3.12
CA HIS A 380 10.20 16.41 -3.92
C HIS A 380 9.16 15.55 -3.21
N LEU A 381 7.89 15.63 -3.61
CA LEU A 381 6.80 15.07 -2.82
C LEU A 381 6.53 13.59 -3.11
N ILE A 382 5.79 13.29 -4.18
CA ILE A 382 5.23 11.94 -4.35
C ILE A 382 5.33 11.43 -5.78
N HIS A 383 5.55 10.12 -5.90
CA HIS A 383 5.48 9.37 -7.16
C HIS A 383 4.31 8.39 -7.08
N VAL A 384 3.43 8.42 -8.09
CA VAL A 384 2.29 7.51 -8.20
C VAL A 384 2.47 6.62 -9.44
N GLU A 385 2.64 5.33 -9.19
CA GLU A 385 2.82 4.29 -10.21
C GLU A 385 2.11 3.01 -9.75
N MET A 386 0.81 2.93 -10.03
CA MET A 386 -0.03 1.81 -9.58
C MET A 386 0.35 0.49 -10.24
N ILE A 387 0.28 -0.59 -9.48
CA ILE A 387 0.43 -1.95 -10.01
C ILE A 387 -0.92 -2.43 -10.54
N GLY A 388 -1.12 -2.34 -11.85
CA GLY A 388 -2.39 -2.64 -12.51
C GLY A 388 -3.43 -1.53 -12.32
N ASN A 389 -4.66 -1.79 -12.78
CA ASN A 389 -5.72 -0.78 -12.80
C ASN A 389 -6.23 -0.47 -11.38
N GLN A 390 -5.81 0.66 -10.83
CA GLN A 390 -6.15 1.09 -9.47
C GLN A 390 -6.28 2.60 -9.38
N THR A 391 -7.11 3.03 -8.42
CA THR A 391 -7.32 4.42 -8.07
C THR A 391 -6.72 4.70 -6.71
N ILE A 392 -5.96 5.80 -6.59
CA ILE A 392 -5.59 6.40 -5.30
C ILE A 392 -6.35 7.71 -5.13
N THR A 393 -6.87 7.95 -3.93
CA THR A 393 -7.66 9.16 -3.63
C THR A 393 -7.06 9.92 -2.46
N PHE A 394 -6.92 11.23 -2.62
CA PHE A 394 -6.54 12.17 -1.57
C PHE A 394 -7.69 13.13 -1.31
N ASN A 395 -8.13 13.24 -0.06
CA ASN A 395 -9.18 14.17 0.37
C ASN A 395 -8.58 15.15 1.39
N GLY A 396 -8.63 16.45 1.11
CA GLY A 396 -8.21 17.49 2.06
C GLY A 396 -6.72 17.51 2.41
N VAL A 397 -5.84 17.06 1.50
CA VAL A 397 -4.39 17.09 1.70
C VAL A 397 -3.79 18.28 0.98
N THR A 398 -2.83 18.95 1.64
CA THR A 398 -2.02 20.02 1.04
C THR A 398 -0.67 19.47 0.61
N PHE A 399 -0.29 19.66 -0.65
CA PHE A 399 1.00 19.26 -1.23
C PHE A 399 1.80 20.52 -1.50
N LYS A 400 2.88 20.77 -0.76
CA LYS A 400 3.61 22.03 -0.92
C LYS A 400 5.11 21.94 -0.67
N ASP A 401 5.79 22.97 -1.16
CA ASP A 401 7.22 23.21 -0.97
C ASP A 401 8.11 22.07 -1.48
N GLY A 402 7.67 21.35 -2.51
CA GLY A 402 8.54 20.46 -3.25
C GLY A 402 9.51 21.25 -4.14
N PHE A 403 10.77 20.84 -4.21
CA PHE A 403 11.80 21.50 -5.02
C PHE A 403 12.58 20.52 -5.89
N ILE A 404 12.87 20.87 -7.14
CA ILE A 404 13.89 20.19 -7.95
C ILE A 404 14.76 21.23 -8.66
N GLY A 405 16.05 21.24 -8.34
CA GLY A 405 17.04 22.17 -8.88
C GLY A 405 17.74 21.69 -10.17
N ASN A 406 17.98 20.38 -10.28
CA ASN A 406 18.77 19.77 -11.34
C ASN A 406 18.14 18.45 -11.83
N THR A 407 18.42 18.08 -13.08
CA THR A 407 17.83 16.87 -13.68
C THR A 407 18.45 15.63 -13.02
N LEU A 408 17.72 15.01 -12.09
CA LEU A 408 18.10 13.72 -11.49
C LEU A 408 17.57 12.53 -12.30
N SER A 409 16.36 12.67 -12.85
CA SER A 409 15.67 11.69 -13.70
C SER A 409 14.52 12.37 -14.45
N ASP A 410 14.14 11.82 -15.60
CA ASP A 410 12.92 12.23 -16.31
C ASP A 410 11.63 11.85 -15.56
N GLN A 411 11.75 10.98 -14.54
CA GLN A 411 10.66 10.40 -13.76
C GLN A 411 10.41 11.11 -12.42
N LEU A 412 10.83 12.37 -12.27
CA LEU A 412 10.61 13.13 -11.03
C LEU A 412 9.92 14.46 -11.30
N ARG A 413 9.13 14.91 -10.33
CA ARG A 413 8.50 16.23 -10.28
C ARG A 413 8.53 16.74 -8.85
N PRO A 414 8.65 18.06 -8.62
CA PRO A 414 8.75 18.58 -7.27
C PRO A 414 7.48 18.28 -6.47
N GLY A 415 6.29 18.44 -7.06
CA GLY A 415 5.03 18.00 -6.48
C GLY A 415 4.74 16.51 -6.75
N VAL A 416 3.73 16.25 -7.57
CA VAL A 416 3.23 14.90 -7.87
C VAL A 416 3.71 14.44 -9.25
N TYR A 417 4.30 13.25 -9.33
CA TYR A 417 4.57 12.59 -10.62
C TYR A 417 3.67 11.36 -10.80
N VAL A 418 3.01 11.24 -11.95
CA VAL A 418 2.10 10.13 -12.28
C VAL A 418 2.61 9.39 -13.52
N SER A 419 2.89 8.08 -13.39
CA SER A 419 3.55 7.33 -14.49
C SER A 419 3.13 5.87 -14.67
N GLY A 420 2.16 5.33 -13.93
CA GLY A 420 1.74 3.93 -14.08
C GLY A 420 0.62 3.71 -15.10
N ASP A 421 0.69 2.60 -15.84
CA ASP A 421 -0.45 2.14 -16.66
C ASP A 421 -1.63 1.79 -15.76
N GLY A 422 -2.83 2.24 -16.12
CA GLY A 422 -4.02 2.01 -15.30
C GLY A 422 -4.03 2.77 -13.97
N THR A 423 -3.13 3.75 -13.80
CA THR A 423 -3.11 4.64 -12.63
C THR A 423 -4.19 5.73 -12.78
N ASP A 424 -5.04 5.84 -11.77
CA ASP A 424 -6.03 6.90 -11.62
C ASP A 424 -5.81 7.62 -10.28
N VAL A 425 -5.68 8.94 -10.31
CA VAL A 425 -5.34 9.76 -9.13
C VAL A 425 -6.44 10.80 -8.93
N HIS A 426 -7.15 10.71 -7.80
CA HIS A 426 -8.23 11.64 -7.46
C HIS A 426 -7.80 12.55 -6.33
N PHE A 427 -7.86 13.86 -6.56
CA PHE A 427 -7.67 14.87 -5.54
C PHE A 427 -9.01 15.57 -5.29
N ASN A 428 -9.49 15.51 -4.06
CA ASN A 428 -10.72 16.14 -3.63
C ASN A 428 -10.39 17.16 -2.53
N TYR A 429 -10.80 18.41 -2.69
CA TYR A 429 -10.54 19.46 -1.69
C TYR A 429 -9.06 19.61 -1.31
N CYS A 430 -8.16 19.22 -2.21
CA CYS A 430 -6.72 19.29 -1.98
C CYS A 430 -6.18 20.66 -2.39
N LYS A 431 -5.01 21.00 -1.82
CA LYS A 431 -4.24 22.18 -2.22
C LYS A 431 -2.89 21.73 -2.75
N ILE A 432 -2.42 22.29 -3.86
CA ILE A 432 -1.08 22.01 -4.41
C ILE A 432 -0.35 23.33 -4.62
N LEU A 433 0.56 23.64 -3.71
CA LEU A 433 1.03 25.01 -3.48
C LEU A 433 2.55 25.11 -3.60
N ASN A 434 3.04 26.19 -4.23
CA ASN A 434 4.43 26.63 -4.16
C ASN A 434 5.50 25.58 -4.53
N ASN A 435 5.19 24.57 -5.35
CA ASN A 435 6.21 23.63 -5.79
C ASN A 435 7.08 24.27 -6.88
N VAL A 436 8.39 24.00 -6.88
CA VAL A 436 9.36 24.66 -7.76
C VAL A 436 10.20 23.67 -8.55
N SER A 437 10.19 23.80 -9.88
CA SER A 437 11.11 23.10 -10.79
C SER A 437 12.03 24.12 -11.45
N LYS A 438 13.34 23.95 -11.33
CA LYS A 438 14.34 24.76 -12.05
C LYS A 438 14.87 24.09 -13.33
N ILE A 439 14.24 23.00 -13.74
CA ILE A 439 14.68 22.19 -14.87
C ILE A 439 14.33 22.84 -16.21
N ASN A 440 15.35 23.06 -17.03
CA ASN A 440 15.25 23.62 -18.38
C ASN A 440 15.27 22.52 -19.46
N GLY A 441 14.44 22.64 -20.49
CA GLY A 441 14.66 22.07 -21.82
C GLY A 441 14.41 20.56 -21.99
N SER A 442 14.41 19.77 -20.91
CA SER A 442 14.32 18.30 -20.94
C SER A 442 12.90 17.72 -20.77
N ASN A 443 12.78 16.38 -20.81
CA ASN A 443 11.55 15.65 -20.45
C ASN A 443 11.22 15.78 -18.95
N ALA A 444 12.23 15.95 -18.10
CA ALA A 444 12.07 16.25 -16.67
C ALA A 444 11.49 17.65 -16.39
N ALA A 445 11.55 18.58 -17.35
CA ALA A 445 11.10 19.95 -17.16
C ALA A 445 9.60 20.07 -16.81
N GLY A 446 9.26 21.10 -16.03
CA GLY A 446 7.89 21.55 -15.87
C GLY A 446 6.98 20.66 -15.04
N GLY A 447 5.70 21.04 -14.96
CA GLY A 447 4.71 20.33 -14.16
C GLY A 447 5.05 20.34 -12.68
N ALA A 448 5.41 21.51 -12.13
CA ALA A 448 5.89 21.60 -10.76
C ALA A 448 4.86 21.12 -9.73
N ALA A 449 3.57 21.39 -9.95
CA ALA A 449 2.49 20.81 -9.16
C ALA A 449 2.27 19.33 -9.51
N ILE A 450 2.03 19.04 -10.81
CA ILE A 450 1.73 17.69 -11.30
C ILE A 450 2.37 17.45 -12.67
N GLY A 451 3.17 16.40 -12.81
CA GLY A 451 3.58 15.87 -14.11
C GLY A 451 2.91 14.53 -14.41
N ILE A 452 2.28 14.41 -15.57
CA ILE A 452 1.51 13.23 -15.98
C ILE A 452 2.19 12.59 -17.19
N TRP A 453 2.95 11.53 -16.97
CA TRP A 453 3.58 10.76 -18.05
C TRP A 453 2.66 9.73 -18.68
N ARG A 454 1.67 9.25 -17.92
CA ARG A 454 0.53 8.42 -18.33
C ARG A 454 -0.45 8.31 -17.17
N GLY A 455 -1.65 7.80 -17.44
CA GLY A 455 -2.71 7.66 -16.45
C GLY A 455 -3.64 8.87 -16.41
N ASN A 456 -4.54 8.85 -15.43
CA ASN A 456 -5.59 9.85 -15.26
C ASN A 456 -5.39 10.62 -13.96
N VAL A 457 -5.59 11.93 -14.01
CA VAL A 457 -5.61 12.81 -12.84
C VAL A 457 -6.93 13.55 -12.82
N THR A 458 -7.67 13.42 -11.72
CA THR A 458 -8.91 14.15 -11.46
C THR A 458 -8.71 15.11 -10.31
N LEU A 459 -9.00 16.39 -10.55
CA LEU A 459 -9.00 17.46 -9.55
C LEU A 459 -10.44 17.91 -9.34
N TYR A 460 -10.93 17.77 -8.10
CA TYR A 460 -12.27 18.18 -7.70
C TYR A 460 -12.19 19.14 -6.52
N ARG A 461 -12.72 20.37 -6.69
CA ARG A 461 -12.71 21.42 -5.65
C ARG A 461 -11.32 21.68 -5.07
N CYS A 462 -10.29 21.58 -5.90
CA CYS A 462 -8.90 21.79 -5.51
C CYS A 462 -8.44 23.23 -5.75
N GLU A 463 -7.38 23.61 -5.04
CA GLU A 463 -6.61 24.83 -5.29
C GLU A 463 -5.20 24.46 -5.76
N VAL A 464 -4.76 25.03 -6.88
CA VAL A 464 -3.40 24.85 -7.40
C VAL A 464 -2.79 26.22 -7.61
N SER A 465 -1.82 26.60 -6.76
CA SER A 465 -1.34 27.98 -6.76
C SER A 465 0.13 28.16 -6.41
N GLY A 466 0.72 29.23 -6.93
CA GLY A 466 2.11 29.60 -6.63
C GLY A 466 3.17 28.63 -7.17
N ASN A 467 2.79 27.61 -7.96
CA ASN A 467 3.74 26.64 -8.50
C ASN A 467 4.55 27.27 -9.63
N LYS A 468 5.86 27.01 -9.64
CA LYS A 468 6.81 27.64 -10.56
C LYS A 468 7.64 26.60 -11.27
N SER A 469 7.74 26.70 -12.58
CA SER A 469 8.68 25.91 -13.37
C SER A 469 9.63 26.83 -14.13
N HIS A 470 10.83 26.35 -14.47
CA HIS A 470 11.65 27.05 -15.45
C HIS A 470 10.93 27.01 -16.82
N ASP A 471 10.54 25.81 -17.28
CA ASP A 471 9.80 25.59 -18.54
C ASP A 471 8.58 24.67 -18.35
N ARG A 472 7.64 24.72 -19.31
CA ARG A 472 6.60 23.73 -19.64
C ARG A 472 5.59 23.45 -18.53
N GLY A 473 4.59 24.32 -18.39
CA GLY A 473 3.48 24.11 -17.47
C GLY A 473 3.91 24.46 -16.05
N GLY A 474 3.69 25.70 -15.64
CA GLY A 474 4.10 26.19 -14.33
C GLY A 474 3.56 25.33 -13.18
N ALA A 475 2.32 24.85 -13.33
CA ALA A 475 1.71 23.89 -12.43
C ALA A 475 1.69 22.47 -13.02
N ILE A 476 1.02 22.27 -14.16
CA ILE A 476 0.71 20.92 -14.66
C ILE A 476 1.33 20.69 -16.04
N ARG A 477 1.95 19.52 -16.24
CA ARG A 477 2.42 19.08 -17.56
C ARG A 477 1.88 17.69 -17.90
N LEU A 478 1.16 17.58 -19.01
CA LEU A 478 0.82 16.31 -19.67
C LEU A 478 1.96 15.96 -20.61
N ILE A 479 2.64 14.84 -20.41
CA ILE A 479 3.94 14.58 -21.03
C ILE A 479 3.82 13.62 -22.22
N SER A 480 3.28 12.41 -22.02
CA SER A 480 3.26 11.36 -23.05
C SER A 480 2.20 10.28 -22.76
N ASN A 481 2.10 9.27 -23.62
CA ASN A 481 1.32 8.03 -23.42
C ASN A 481 -0.16 8.23 -23.02
N SER A 482 -0.84 9.14 -23.73
CA SER A 482 -2.28 9.39 -23.63
C SER A 482 -2.76 9.75 -22.20
N PRO A 483 -2.16 10.76 -21.57
CA PRO A 483 -2.52 11.19 -20.23
C PRO A 483 -3.87 11.92 -20.26
N LYS A 484 -4.67 11.79 -19.19
CA LYS A 484 -5.92 12.52 -19.03
C LYS A 484 -5.88 13.40 -17.80
N LEU A 485 -6.28 14.65 -17.98
CA LEU A 485 -6.45 15.62 -16.90
C LEU A 485 -7.92 16.07 -16.86
N LEU A 486 -8.57 15.81 -15.74
CA LEU A 486 -9.98 16.14 -15.47
C LEU A 486 -10.00 17.17 -14.34
N ILE A 487 -10.58 18.34 -14.60
CA ILE A 487 -10.63 19.45 -13.66
C ILE A 487 -12.09 19.87 -13.48
N ASP A 488 -12.59 19.80 -12.25
CA ASP A 488 -13.94 20.22 -11.90
C ASP A 488 -13.95 21.09 -10.63
N GLN A 489 -14.62 22.24 -10.70
CA GLN A 489 -14.85 23.13 -9.55
C GLN A 489 -13.57 23.64 -8.87
N CYS A 490 -12.48 23.75 -9.63
CA CYS A 490 -11.14 24.06 -9.11
C CYS A 490 -10.74 25.52 -9.32
N LEU A 491 -9.73 25.95 -8.57
CA LEU A 491 -9.08 27.25 -8.69
C LEU A 491 -7.58 27.07 -9.02
N PHE A 492 -7.14 27.73 -10.08
CA PHE A 492 -5.73 27.79 -10.49
C PHE A 492 -5.26 29.22 -10.53
N HIS A 493 -4.28 29.60 -9.71
CA HIS A 493 -3.80 30.97 -9.74
C HIS A 493 -2.33 31.16 -9.38
N ASN A 494 -1.73 32.23 -9.90
CA ASN A 494 -0.34 32.59 -9.62
C ASN A 494 0.67 31.46 -9.94
N ASN A 495 0.31 30.55 -10.86
CA ASN A 495 1.25 29.57 -11.37
C ASN A 495 2.06 30.18 -12.50
N SER A 496 3.34 29.83 -12.58
CA SER A 496 4.21 30.47 -13.56
C SER A 496 5.29 29.60 -14.16
N THR A 497 5.68 29.93 -15.38
CA THR A 497 6.94 29.52 -15.99
C THR A 497 7.86 30.72 -16.14
N GLU A 498 9.15 30.53 -15.91
CA GLU A 498 10.16 31.59 -16.08
C GLU A 498 10.38 31.90 -17.57
N TRP A 499 10.47 30.86 -18.39
CA TRP A 499 10.78 30.97 -19.82
C TRP A 499 9.66 30.40 -20.67
N ASP A 500 9.72 29.12 -21.02
CA ASP A 500 8.96 28.64 -22.15
C ASP A 500 7.73 27.80 -21.77
N TRP A 501 6.64 28.02 -22.50
CA TRP A 501 5.48 27.16 -22.71
C TRP A 501 4.56 26.92 -21.50
N GLY A 502 3.37 27.52 -21.52
CA GLY A 502 2.25 27.20 -20.62
C GLY A 502 2.43 27.69 -19.19
N GLY A 503 1.83 28.84 -18.85
CA GLY A 503 2.02 29.43 -17.52
C GLY A 503 1.38 28.61 -16.39
N CYS A 504 0.25 27.94 -16.64
CA CYS A 504 -0.34 26.98 -15.71
C CYS A 504 -0.24 25.54 -16.23
N ILE A 505 -0.81 25.25 -17.41
CA ILE A 505 -0.90 23.89 -17.95
C ILE A 505 -0.16 23.79 -19.28
N GLN A 506 0.66 22.75 -19.44
CA GLN A 506 1.27 22.36 -20.71
C GLN A 506 0.80 20.98 -21.18
N GLY A 507 0.22 20.90 -22.37
CA GLY A 507 0.00 19.65 -23.10
C GLY A 507 1.16 19.34 -24.05
N SER A 508 2.11 18.48 -23.67
CA SER A 508 3.27 18.13 -24.53
C SER A 508 3.01 16.98 -25.51
N THR A 509 1.78 16.45 -25.59
CA THR A 509 1.43 15.31 -26.46
C THR A 509 0.08 15.53 -27.14
N THR A 510 -0.06 15.02 -28.37
CA THR A 510 -1.33 15.02 -29.13
C THR A 510 -2.29 13.91 -28.68
N THR A 511 -1.81 12.89 -27.97
CA THR A 511 -2.68 11.78 -27.51
C THR A 511 -3.34 12.05 -26.16
N GLY A 512 -3.02 13.17 -25.52
CA GLY A 512 -3.57 13.57 -24.23
C GLY A 512 -4.88 14.35 -24.34
N SER A 513 -5.62 14.40 -23.23
CA SER A 513 -6.86 15.18 -23.12
C SER A 513 -6.91 15.98 -21.83
N ILE A 514 -7.44 17.20 -21.93
CA ILE A 514 -7.68 18.12 -20.82
C ILE A 514 -9.17 18.47 -20.83
N VAL A 515 -9.88 18.11 -19.76
CA VAL A 515 -11.29 18.44 -19.57
C VAL A 515 -11.40 19.39 -18.38
N ILE A 516 -11.99 20.56 -18.60
CA ILE A 516 -12.14 21.60 -17.58
C ILE A 516 -13.60 21.98 -17.48
N ASN A 517 -14.15 21.85 -16.28
CA ASN A 517 -15.50 22.26 -15.97
C ASN A 517 -15.54 23.15 -14.74
N ASN A 518 -16.41 24.16 -14.74
CA ASN A 518 -16.73 24.96 -13.55
C ASN A 518 -15.49 25.49 -12.82
N SER A 519 -14.43 25.87 -13.52
CA SER A 519 -13.15 26.18 -12.89
C SER A 519 -12.66 27.57 -13.24
N THR A 520 -11.90 28.17 -12.33
CA THR A 520 -11.34 29.51 -12.47
C THR A 520 -9.82 29.46 -12.60
N PHE A 521 -9.28 30.11 -13.63
CA PHE A 521 -7.84 30.29 -13.88
C PHE A 521 -7.50 31.78 -13.86
N TYR A 522 -6.69 32.20 -12.90
CA TYR A 522 -6.46 33.59 -12.59
C TYR A 522 -4.97 33.92 -12.44
N GLU A 523 -4.47 34.94 -13.12
CA GLU A 523 -3.08 35.43 -12.92
C GLU A 523 -1.98 34.36 -13.09
N ASN A 524 -2.16 33.43 -14.02
CA ASN A 524 -1.09 32.51 -14.39
C ASN A 524 -0.20 33.14 -15.49
N THR A 525 1.11 32.97 -15.38
CA THR A 525 2.07 33.72 -16.22
C THR A 525 3.12 32.84 -16.85
N THR A 526 3.55 33.15 -18.08
CA THR A 526 4.67 32.47 -18.75
C THR A 526 5.60 33.50 -19.40
N GLY A 527 6.88 33.16 -19.57
CA GLY A 527 7.76 33.92 -20.44
C GLY A 527 7.31 33.85 -21.91
N ASN A 528 6.87 32.68 -22.36
CA ASN A 528 6.52 32.41 -23.76
C ASN A 528 5.42 31.34 -23.89
N GLY A 529 4.49 31.54 -24.83
CA GLY A 529 3.38 30.64 -25.17
C GLY A 529 2.32 30.42 -24.08
N GLY A 530 1.09 30.91 -24.28
CA GLY A 530 -0.12 30.56 -23.53
C GLY A 530 -0.03 30.74 -21.99
N GLY A 531 -0.47 31.89 -21.48
CA GLY A 531 -0.42 32.23 -20.04
C GLY A 531 -1.19 31.26 -19.14
N ALA A 532 -2.38 30.82 -19.56
CA ALA A 532 -3.14 29.79 -18.84
C ALA A 532 -2.72 28.41 -19.33
N ILE A 533 -2.91 28.13 -20.62
CA ILE A 533 -2.71 26.79 -21.19
C ILE A 533 -1.95 26.89 -22.51
N ASN A 534 -0.96 26.03 -22.66
CA ASN A 534 -0.27 25.82 -23.93
C ASN A 534 -0.22 24.34 -24.32
N GLY A 535 -0.24 24.04 -25.62
CA GLY A 535 0.23 22.76 -26.15
C GLY A 535 -0.75 21.99 -27.02
N SER A 536 -0.46 20.71 -27.21
CA SER A 536 -1.02 19.86 -28.26
C SER A 536 -2.14 18.91 -27.83
N SER A 537 -2.44 18.83 -26.53
CA SER A 537 -3.48 17.93 -26.02
C SER A 537 -4.87 18.48 -26.30
N ALA A 538 -5.81 17.61 -26.70
CA ALA A 538 -7.19 18.02 -26.96
C ALA A 538 -7.81 18.66 -25.71
N MET A 539 -8.56 19.75 -25.87
CA MET A 539 -9.17 20.48 -24.76
C MET A 539 -10.69 20.51 -24.88
N TYR A 540 -11.37 20.28 -23.76
CA TYR A 540 -12.83 20.33 -23.64
C TYR A 540 -13.17 21.20 -22.44
N ILE A 541 -13.64 22.41 -22.69
CA ILE A 541 -13.85 23.42 -21.66
C ILE A 541 -15.36 23.71 -21.57
N SER A 542 -15.90 23.65 -20.37
CA SER A 542 -17.29 24.02 -20.09
C SER A 542 -17.35 24.92 -18.86
N ASN A 543 -18.25 25.90 -18.87
CA ASN A 543 -18.61 26.63 -17.66
C ASN A 543 -17.43 27.24 -16.90
N SER A 544 -16.36 27.67 -17.57
CA SER A 544 -15.09 28.01 -16.91
C SER A 544 -14.66 29.45 -17.17
N THR A 545 -13.80 29.99 -16.32
CA THR A 545 -13.41 31.40 -16.33
C THR A 545 -11.89 31.55 -16.29
N PHE A 546 -11.33 32.19 -17.32
CA PHE A 546 -9.90 32.47 -17.47
C PHE A 546 -9.70 33.98 -17.51
N VAL A 547 -9.00 34.53 -16.52
CA VAL A 547 -8.85 35.98 -16.36
C VAL A 547 -7.41 36.35 -16.01
N ASN A 548 -6.88 37.39 -16.65
CA ASN A 548 -5.56 37.95 -16.35
C ASN A 548 -4.41 36.94 -16.46
N ASN A 549 -4.54 35.86 -17.23
CA ASN A 549 -3.37 35.06 -17.55
C ASN A 549 -2.55 35.78 -18.62
N SER A 550 -1.23 35.65 -18.57
CA SER A 550 -0.35 36.47 -19.41
C SER A 550 0.89 35.72 -19.86
N CYS A 551 1.45 36.19 -20.98
CA CYS A 551 2.65 35.65 -21.58
C CYS A 551 3.52 36.81 -22.07
N ASN A 552 4.78 36.86 -21.61
CA ASN A 552 5.67 38.00 -21.80
C ASN A 552 5.97 38.30 -23.27
N SER A 553 6.24 37.27 -24.07
CA SER A 553 6.55 37.42 -25.49
C SER A 553 5.31 37.59 -26.37
N ASP A 554 4.18 37.02 -25.96
CA ASP A 554 2.98 36.94 -26.77
C ASP A 554 1.71 36.74 -25.91
N PRO A 555 0.89 37.79 -25.68
CA PRO A 555 -0.07 37.94 -24.58
C PRO A 555 -1.33 37.08 -24.67
N GLN A 556 -1.22 35.83 -25.10
CA GLN A 556 -2.33 34.90 -25.19
C GLN A 556 -2.58 34.21 -23.85
N ASP A 557 -3.85 34.04 -23.49
CA ASP A 557 -4.26 33.10 -22.44
C ASP A 557 -4.00 31.67 -22.90
N PHE A 558 -4.35 31.37 -24.16
CA PHE A 558 -4.26 30.04 -24.74
C PHE A 558 -3.36 30.01 -25.96
N ARG A 559 -2.53 28.98 -26.04
CA ARG A 559 -1.80 28.63 -27.24
C ARG A 559 -2.04 27.17 -27.55
N THR A 560 -2.65 26.88 -28.69
CA THR A 560 -2.94 25.51 -29.11
C THR A 560 -1.98 25.10 -30.21
N GLU A 561 -1.37 23.93 -30.05
CA GLU A 561 -0.39 23.37 -30.97
C GLU A 561 -0.83 21.96 -31.45
N GLY A 562 -0.07 21.37 -32.37
CA GLY A 562 -0.41 20.05 -32.92
C GLY A 562 -1.68 20.06 -33.78
N SER A 563 -2.25 18.87 -34.01
CA SER A 563 -3.41 18.66 -34.91
C SER A 563 -4.74 18.49 -34.18
N GLU A 564 -4.74 18.49 -32.85
CA GLU A 564 -5.92 18.16 -32.05
C GLU A 564 -6.97 19.26 -32.08
N LYS A 565 -8.25 18.88 -31.93
CA LYS A 565 -9.36 19.84 -31.92
C LYS A 565 -9.70 20.23 -30.49
N HIS A 566 -9.93 21.52 -30.29
CA HIS A 566 -10.30 22.08 -28.99
C HIS A 566 -11.72 22.61 -29.03
N TYR A 567 -12.44 22.41 -27.93
CA TYR A 567 -13.85 22.78 -27.79
C TYR A 567 -14.06 23.55 -26.49
N SER A 568 -14.86 24.61 -26.56
CA SER A 568 -15.30 25.38 -25.40
C SER A 568 -16.81 25.59 -25.49
N ILE A 569 -17.50 25.66 -24.37
CA ILE A 569 -18.89 26.10 -24.27
C ILE A 569 -19.09 26.84 -22.94
N ASN A 570 -19.99 27.82 -22.95
CA ASN A 570 -20.43 28.54 -21.75
C ASN A 570 -19.28 29.09 -20.88
N SER A 571 -18.22 29.62 -21.49
CA SER A 571 -16.97 29.97 -20.78
C SER A 571 -16.55 31.41 -21.05
N ILE A 572 -15.71 31.96 -20.17
CA ILE A 572 -15.17 33.32 -20.24
C ILE A 572 -13.65 33.26 -20.38
N ILE A 573 -13.08 33.92 -21.39
CA ILE A 573 -11.62 33.99 -21.65
C ILE A 573 -11.19 35.44 -21.86
N VAL A 574 -10.45 35.97 -20.89
CA VAL A 574 -10.30 37.40 -20.65
C VAL A 574 -8.83 37.73 -20.29
N GLY A 575 -8.04 38.13 -21.29
CA GLY A 575 -6.58 38.27 -21.18
C GLY A 575 -6.07 39.57 -20.52
N SER A 576 -4.79 39.62 -20.13
CA SER A 576 -4.15 40.74 -19.40
C SER A 576 -3.83 41.99 -20.26
N ARG A 577 -3.89 43.20 -19.65
CA ARG A 577 -3.64 44.53 -20.30
C ARG A 577 -2.22 44.73 -20.78
N ASN A 578 -1.27 44.29 -19.97
CA ASN A 578 0.06 44.91 -19.96
C ASN A 578 0.94 44.45 -21.14
N GLN A 579 0.47 43.52 -21.97
CA GLN A 579 1.26 42.92 -23.05
C GLN A 579 0.49 42.74 -24.37
N VAL A 580 -0.81 43.09 -24.44
CA VAL A 580 -1.57 43.15 -25.70
C VAL A 580 -1.36 44.51 -26.38
N THR A 581 -0.17 44.69 -26.98
CA THR A 581 0.05 45.77 -27.94
C THR A 581 -0.31 45.28 -29.35
N GLY A 582 -1.34 45.87 -29.98
CA GLY A 582 -1.75 45.56 -31.36
C GLY A 582 -2.82 44.46 -31.51
N ASN A 583 -3.00 43.92 -32.72
CA ASN A 583 -4.08 42.98 -33.12
C ASN A 583 -3.88 41.53 -32.61
N LYS A 584 -3.36 41.31 -31.40
CA LYS A 584 -3.07 39.96 -30.89
C LYS A 584 -4.30 39.34 -30.22
N ALA A 585 -4.57 38.05 -30.48
CA ALA A 585 -5.74 37.32 -29.99
C ALA A 585 -5.49 36.62 -28.64
N ASN A 586 -6.52 36.41 -27.82
CA ASN A 586 -6.41 35.66 -26.55
C ASN A 586 -6.08 34.18 -26.74
N ILE A 587 -6.39 33.65 -27.93
CA ILE A 587 -6.12 32.28 -28.32
C ILE A 587 -5.29 32.31 -29.59
N TYR A 588 -4.08 31.74 -29.52
CA TYR A 588 -3.29 31.43 -30.70
C TYR A 588 -3.53 30.00 -31.14
N VAL A 589 -3.97 29.83 -32.39
CA VAL A 589 -4.32 28.53 -32.97
C VAL A 589 -3.28 28.18 -34.03
N ASN A 590 -2.47 27.15 -33.77
CA ASN A 590 -1.39 26.72 -34.67
C ASN A 590 -1.67 25.34 -35.25
N ASN A 591 -1.99 25.29 -36.55
CA ASN A 591 -2.25 24.05 -37.29
C ASN A 591 -3.36 23.15 -36.70
N ASN A 592 -4.31 23.74 -35.95
CA ASN A 592 -5.46 23.09 -35.34
C ASN A 592 -6.74 23.97 -35.37
N SER A 593 -7.75 23.62 -34.57
CA SER A 593 -9.00 24.39 -34.45
C SER A 593 -9.45 24.53 -33.00
N PHE A 594 -9.96 25.72 -32.65
CA PHE A 594 -10.65 25.99 -31.39
C PHE A 594 -12.12 26.37 -31.67
N THR A 595 -13.08 25.59 -31.15
CA THR A 595 -14.51 25.75 -31.42
C THR A 595 -15.29 26.07 -30.14
N SER A 596 -15.79 27.29 -30.02
CA SER A 596 -16.51 27.87 -28.86
C SER A 596 -17.97 27.44 -28.66
N GLN A 597 -18.51 26.61 -29.55
CA GLN A 597 -19.93 26.20 -29.58
C GLN A 597 -20.93 27.38 -29.48
N GLY A 598 -20.53 28.62 -29.80
CA GLY A 598 -21.38 29.80 -29.72
C GLY A 598 -21.52 30.42 -28.32
N TYR A 599 -21.00 29.82 -27.26
CA TYR A 599 -21.24 30.30 -25.88
C TYR A 599 -19.96 30.68 -25.14
N THR A 600 -18.91 31.06 -25.86
CA THR A 600 -17.67 31.53 -25.24
C THR A 600 -17.56 33.05 -25.38
N VAL A 601 -17.32 33.73 -24.25
CA VAL A 601 -17.06 35.17 -24.20
C VAL A 601 -15.56 35.42 -24.24
N TYR A 602 -15.12 36.27 -25.17
CA TYR A 602 -13.73 36.70 -25.31
C TYR A 602 -13.58 38.18 -24.94
N GLY A 603 -12.52 38.54 -24.21
CA GLY A 603 -12.20 39.94 -23.92
C GLY A 603 -10.71 40.19 -23.62
N THR A 604 -10.27 41.43 -23.68
CA THR A 604 -8.92 41.91 -23.34
C THR A 604 -9.05 43.11 -22.40
N LYS A 605 -8.00 43.52 -21.70
CA LYS A 605 -8.08 44.69 -20.82
C LYS A 605 -7.79 45.94 -21.64
N GLY A 606 -8.84 46.65 -22.07
CA GLY A 606 -8.74 47.96 -22.71
C GLY A 606 -8.66 48.02 -24.26
N GLY A 607 -9.07 46.99 -25.02
CA GLY A 607 -9.26 47.15 -26.49
C GLY A 607 -9.17 45.88 -27.36
N ALA A 608 -9.91 45.89 -28.48
CA ALA A 608 -10.22 44.79 -29.43
C ALA A 608 -9.13 43.71 -29.64
N GLY A 609 -9.40 42.49 -29.18
CA GLY A 609 -8.78 41.27 -29.69
C GLY A 609 -9.65 40.66 -30.80
N THR A 610 -9.05 40.21 -31.90
CA THR A 610 -9.78 39.53 -32.99
C THR A 610 -9.69 38.01 -32.83
N PHE A 611 -10.78 37.37 -32.40
CA PHE A 611 -11.06 35.97 -32.66
C PHE A 611 -11.93 35.87 -33.92
N LYS A 612 -11.69 34.90 -34.80
CA LYS A 612 -12.67 34.54 -35.85
C LYS A 612 -13.77 33.72 -35.19
N ALA A 613 -14.79 34.41 -34.70
CA ALA A 613 -15.99 33.84 -34.09
C ALA A 613 -16.59 32.72 -34.94
N GLY A 614 -17.05 31.67 -34.27
CA GLY A 614 -18.03 30.75 -34.85
C GLY A 614 -19.41 31.42 -34.90
N ASN A 615 -20.36 30.85 -35.66
CA ASN A 615 -21.75 31.28 -35.57
C ASN A 615 -22.26 31.09 -34.13
N GLY A 616 -22.81 32.16 -33.54
CA GLY A 616 -23.45 32.14 -32.23
C GLY A 616 -22.63 32.76 -31.09
N ASP A 617 -21.32 33.03 -31.26
CA ASP A 617 -20.48 33.56 -30.17
C ASP A 617 -21.02 34.89 -29.60
N ILE A 618 -21.06 34.96 -28.27
CA ILE A 618 -21.48 36.16 -27.54
C ILE A 618 -20.40 37.23 -27.71
N THR A 619 -20.64 38.12 -28.66
CA THR A 619 -19.76 39.24 -28.98
C THR A 619 -20.01 40.36 -27.98
N GLY A 620 -18.97 40.78 -27.28
CA GLY A 620 -18.97 42.07 -26.58
C GLY A 620 -18.48 42.03 -25.13
N ARG A 621 -17.62 43.02 -24.86
CA ARG A 621 -17.14 43.55 -23.58
C ARG A 621 -15.79 43.04 -23.07
N TYR A 622 -14.97 44.02 -22.68
CA TYR A 622 -13.54 43.96 -22.39
C TYR A 622 -13.33 43.78 -20.87
N THR A 623 -12.17 43.30 -20.41
CA THR A 623 -11.99 42.75 -19.04
C THR A 623 -12.60 43.58 -17.89
N GLU A 624 -12.50 44.92 -17.97
CA GLU A 624 -13.00 45.85 -16.96
C GLU A 624 -14.53 45.92 -16.92
N ASP A 625 -15.21 45.62 -18.03
CA ASP A 625 -16.66 45.58 -18.10
C ASP A 625 -17.25 44.28 -17.53
N ILE A 626 -16.48 43.18 -17.57
CA ILE A 626 -16.97 41.88 -17.10
C ILE A 626 -16.74 41.73 -15.61
N PHE A 627 -15.56 42.10 -15.09
CA PHE A 627 -15.20 41.86 -13.68
C PHE A 627 -14.82 43.13 -12.91
N GLY A 628 -14.77 44.31 -13.55
CA GLY A 628 -14.26 45.52 -12.92
C GLY A 628 -12.79 45.35 -12.55
N THR A 629 -12.49 45.49 -11.24
CA THR A 629 -11.24 45.00 -10.66
C THR A 629 -11.48 43.56 -10.19
N PRO A 630 -10.96 42.54 -10.89
CA PRO A 630 -11.19 41.15 -10.52
C PRO A 630 -10.73 40.88 -9.09
N SER A 631 -11.54 40.19 -8.30
CA SER A 631 -11.21 39.81 -6.93
C SER A 631 -11.74 38.40 -6.66
N LEU A 632 -10.83 37.50 -6.28
CA LEU A 632 -11.19 36.14 -5.90
C LEU A 632 -11.91 36.15 -4.55
N THR A 633 -13.07 35.49 -4.50
CA THR A 633 -13.86 35.32 -3.27
C THR A 633 -14.62 34.00 -3.36
N ASN A 634 -14.96 33.38 -2.23
CA ASN A 634 -15.69 32.12 -2.23
C ASN A 634 -17.17 32.26 -2.66
N GLN A 635 -17.74 33.47 -2.59
CA GLN A 635 -19.13 33.77 -2.96
C GLN A 635 -20.16 32.76 -2.35
N GLY A 636 -19.87 32.27 -1.14
CA GLY A 636 -20.68 31.28 -0.43
C GLY A 636 -20.46 29.81 -0.84
N GLY A 637 -19.42 29.50 -1.60
CA GLY A 637 -18.98 28.14 -1.95
C GLY A 637 -17.73 27.67 -1.21
N THR A 638 -17.21 26.51 -1.59
CA THR A 638 -15.99 25.91 -1.01
C THR A 638 -14.70 26.30 -1.72
N THR A 639 -14.79 26.86 -2.94
CA THR A 639 -13.65 27.35 -3.71
C THR A 639 -13.87 28.80 -4.09
N SER A 640 -12.78 29.57 -4.20
CA SER A 640 -12.86 30.96 -4.65
C SER A 640 -13.09 31.02 -6.17
N VAL A 641 -13.96 31.94 -6.57
CA VAL A 641 -14.40 32.18 -7.95
C VAL A 641 -14.33 33.68 -8.26
N LEU A 642 -14.27 34.03 -9.54
CA LEU A 642 -14.48 35.39 -10.01
C LEU A 642 -15.95 35.59 -10.37
N LYS A 643 -16.62 36.53 -9.71
CA LYS A 643 -18.02 36.88 -10.00
C LYS A 643 -18.06 38.00 -11.06
N PRO A 644 -18.71 37.80 -12.21
CA PRO A 644 -18.95 38.88 -13.16
C PRO A 644 -19.80 40.02 -12.55
N LEU A 645 -19.61 41.25 -13.01
CA LEU A 645 -20.39 42.43 -12.59
C LEU A 645 -21.87 42.28 -12.95
N ASN A 646 -22.15 41.68 -14.11
CA ASN A 646 -23.50 41.50 -14.63
C ASN A 646 -23.67 40.09 -15.20
N LYS A 647 -24.91 39.58 -15.15
CA LYS A 647 -25.26 38.32 -15.81
C LYS A 647 -25.07 38.44 -17.32
N ILE A 648 -24.37 37.48 -17.90
CA ILE A 648 -24.29 37.26 -19.34
C ILE A 648 -24.94 35.91 -19.61
N ASN A 649 -26.05 35.91 -20.35
CA ASN A 649 -26.80 34.70 -20.67
C ASN A 649 -25.94 33.76 -21.51
N GLY A 650 -25.84 32.52 -21.07
CA GLY A 650 -25.06 31.47 -21.69
C GLY A 650 -25.92 30.37 -22.31
N ALA A 651 -25.32 29.20 -22.47
CA ALA A 651 -26.00 28.01 -22.99
C ALA A 651 -27.15 27.59 -22.07
N SER A 652 -28.18 26.97 -22.62
CA SER A 652 -29.20 26.27 -21.85
C SER A 652 -28.67 24.97 -21.23
N LEU A 653 -29.35 24.45 -20.21
CA LEU A 653 -29.01 23.13 -19.65
C LEU A 653 -29.08 22.00 -20.70
N SER A 654 -29.98 22.11 -21.69
CA SER A 654 -30.07 21.13 -22.79
C SER A 654 -28.81 21.14 -23.64
N GLU A 655 -28.34 22.32 -24.05
CA GLU A 655 -27.15 22.47 -24.89
C GLU A 655 -25.87 22.05 -24.17
N LEU A 656 -25.77 22.33 -22.87
CA LEU A 656 -24.68 21.81 -22.04
C LEU A 656 -24.69 20.28 -21.98
N ASN A 657 -25.87 19.67 -21.81
CA ASN A 657 -26.01 18.22 -21.81
C ASN A 657 -25.71 17.60 -23.19
N GLU A 658 -26.11 18.25 -24.28
CA GLU A 658 -25.76 17.83 -25.64
C GLU A 658 -24.25 17.89 -25.87
N PHE A 659 -23.58 18.94 -25.38
CA PHE A 659 -22.12 19.03 -25.41
C PHE A 659 -21.46 17.88 -24.64
N LYS A 660 -21.92 17.60 -23.42
CA LYS A 660 -21.43 16.46 -22.62
C LYS A 660 -21.67 15.13 -23.34
N LEU A 661 -22.86 14.92 -23.89
CA LEU A 661 -23.23 13.69 -24.59
C LEU A 661 -22.39 13.48 -25.86
N LYS A 662 -22.14 14.55 -26.61
CA LYS A 662 -21.27 14.55 -27.80
C LYS A 662 -19.84 14.08 -27.49
N PHE A 663 -19.36 14.36 -26.28
CA PHE A 663 -18.01 14.00 -25.84
C PHE A 663 -17.99 13.03 -24.65
N LYS A 664 -19.01 12.19 -24.50
CA LYS A 664 -19.20 11.27 -23.35
C LYS A 664 -18.05 10.29 -23.09
N ASP A 665 -17.28 9.96 -24.13
CA ASP A 665 -16.13 9.05 -24.00
C ASP A 665 -14.90 9.74 -23.40
N ILE A 666 -14.93 11.08 -23.32
CA ILE A 666 -13.86 11.94 -22.80
C ILE A 666 -14.31 12.68 -21.53
N ILE A 667 -15.51 13.26 -21.52
CA ILE A 667 -16.09 13.98 -20.39
C ILE A 667 -16.77 12.99 -19.45
N PRO A 668 -16.32 12.84 -18.19
CA PRO A 668 -16.88 11.88 -17.26
C PRO A 668 -18.36 12.14 -16.94
N GLU A 669 -19.11 11.08 -16.67
CA GLU A 669 -20.50 11.20 -16.20
C GLU A 669 -20.60 11.98 -14.88
N THR A 670 -19.57 11.93 -14.04
CA THR A 670 -19.49 12.65 -12.75
C THR A 670 -19.44 14.17 -12.90
N PHE A 671 -19.13 14.71 -14.07
CA PHE A 671 -19.11 16.16 -14.29
C PHE A 671 -20.53 16.70 -14.39
N ASP A 672 -20.99 17.38 -13.34
CA ASP A 672 -22.31 17.99 -13.31
C ASP A 672 -22.26 19.41 -13.91
N LEU A 673 -22.76 19.54 -15.15
CA LEU A 673 -22.87 20.82 -15.84
C LEU A 673 -24.07 21.65 -15.37
N THR A 674 -24.91 21.13 -14.48
CA THR A 674 -26.10 21.80 -13.94
C THR A 674 -25.82 22.59 -12.67
N ILE A 675 -24.59 22.55 -12.16
CA ILE A 675 -24.11 23.36 -11.04
C ILE A 675 -22.98 24.28 -11.49
N ASP A 676 -22.73 25.34 -10.73
CA ASP A 676 -21.59 26.23 -10.90
C ASP A 676 -20.40 25.81 -10.01
N GLN A 677 -19.30 26.56 -10.05
CA GLN A 677 -18.09 26.25 -9.28
C GLN A 677 -18.31 26.14 -7.76
N ARG A 678 -19.31 26.84 -7.24
CA ARG A 678 -19.62 26.84 -5.80
C ARG A 678 -20.40 25.59 -5.41
N GLY A 679 -21.01 24.91 -6.37
CA GLY A 679 -22.01 23.86 -6.17
C GLY A 679 -23.45 24.36 -6.17
N LYS A 680 -23.71 25.60 -6.61
CA LYS A 680 -25.08 26.12 -6.73
C LYS A 680 -25.69 25.71 -8.06
N LYS A 681 -26.99 25.40 -8.07
CA LYS A 681 -27.71 25.03 -9.28
C LYS A 681 -27.76 26.17 -10.29
N ARG A 682 -27.60 25.82 -11.56
CA ARG A 682 -27.75 26.71 -12.70
C ARG A 682 -29.20 26.92 -13.08
N GLN A 683 -29.49 28.10 -13.61
CA GLN A 683 -30.80 28.43 -14.17
C GLN A 683 -31.00 27.73 -15.52
N ALA A 684 -32.24 27.67 -16.04
CA ALA A 684 -32.54 27.01 -17.31
C ALA A 684 -31.74 27.61 -18.49
N THR A 685 -31.59 28.94 -18.52
CA THR A 685 -30.59 29.67 -19.29
C THR A 685 -29.50 30.11 -18.32
N THR A 686 -28.34 29.46 -18.44
CA THR A 686 -27.23 29.61 -17.49
C THR A 686 -26.54 30.97 -17.62
N SER A 687 -25.70 31.29 -16.66
CA SER A 687 -24.68 32.34 -16.82
C SER A 687 -23.39 31.73 -17.38
N VAL A 688 -22.75 32.44 -18.33
CA VAL A 688 -21.43 32.04 -18.84
C VAL A 688 -20.37 32.07 -17.73
N GLY A 689 -19.41 31.15 -17.80
CA GLY A 689 -18.31 31.04 -16.86
C GLY A 689 -18.63 30.22 -15.61
N ALA A 690 -17.71 30.29 -14.64
CA ALA A 690 -17.70 29.44 -13.46
C ALA A 690 -18.71 29.84 -12.37
N TYR A 691 -19.38 30.99 -12.53
CA TYR A 691 -20.30 31.57 -11.56
C TYR A 691 -21.72 31.63 -12.12
N GLU A 692 -22.71 31.21 -11.33
CA GLU A 692 -24.13 31.43 -11.63
C GLU A 692 -24.74 32.56 -10.79
N PHE A 693 -25.58 33.40 -11.39
CA PHE A 693 -26.33 34.41 -10.63
C PHE A 693 -27.52 33.75 -9.91
N ASP A 694 -27.70 34.11 -8.64
CA ASP A 694 -28.83 33.63 -7.83
C ASP A 694 -30.18 34.10 -8.39
#